data_AF-A0A6J3D3Q5-F1
#
_entry.id   AF-A0A6J3D3Q5-F1
#
_cell.length_a   1.000
_cell.length_b   1.000
_cell.length_c   1.000
_cell.angle_alpha   90.00
_cell.angle_beta   90.00
_cell.angle_gamma   90.00
#
_symmetry.space_group_name_H-M   'P 1'
#
loop_
_entity.id
_entity.type
_entity.pdbx_description
1 polymer ?
#
loop_
_entity_poly.entity_id
_entity_poly.type
_entity_poly.pdbx_seq_one_letter_code
_entity_poly.pdbx_strand_id
1 'polypeptide(L)'
;MGASSNYDLSVNSPSRNKRSSGDMPLTVDANNVTWHGQVHNLQVVDVGVTSVKLTWEVNNSTSDTYTYRIEVSNGTSVWNKTKNATEAEITELNPGTNYSFTVFAVAADGQTEGEGASISQYTKPSKVDLQVVDVGETSVNLTWKVNDSASDTYTYRIEVSNGTSVWNKTKNATEAEITELNPGTNYSFTVFAVAADGQTEGEGASISQYTRPNKVHDIQVVDVGETSVSLTWEVNDNPSDPYTYRIEIANVGNKTSDATNANITGLIPGTCYNFTVFSVAADGKTEGEGEPKSQCTKPSKVDDLQVVDVGVASVNLMWEVNDSASDSYTYRIEISNGTSIGNKTEKATKAEITGLIPGTNYSFTVFAVAADGKTEGDGASISQYTKPSKVDDLQVVDVGVTSVNLTWEVNDNASHSYTYRIEIANVRNETSNATEAEITGLIPGTCYNFRVFAVAADGQTEGEGASISQCTEPNKVLDLQVVDVGETFVNLTWEVNDNPSDPYTYRIEVANGTSFWNETSNVTEAEITKLIPGTNYNFTVFAVAADGQTEGEGASVSQYTIPSPVNSFQCEPVANMSYLMLKWECPYGNYSHFIIKIYSADSSVITEESQSCSEGFKTSPLDYFKTYNVTVTTFSNGNTSSPVQKTCKTSITDPPAPKTAPVIKVLSYNSLSVEFFDFEAVYGPLKAYAVMIITEEGCPPLKSKLNYTYEDFKKKKTGTYVTYVIETEKAKLPSFRSQHIISVGKGNTTYGYKNGPLTPLHSYRASVAGFTNINFTAENIIMEEYSYVSFSPCSNKVSLPQDPGVIAGAVIGCLLAILAVVAIVGYIFWTRRRKDKRNTEVSFSPIKVKKSKMIKVENFESYFKKQQADSNCGFAEEYEELKSTGVHQPKFAAEIPENRGKNRYNNVLPYDISRVKLSDLNSATGDYINANYMPGYTSKKAFIAAQGPLANTTEDFWRMIWEKNIYCIVMLTKCVEQARTKCEQYWPDKQSKTYGNIAVTVVLETVLPEWTIRDFNVESANTGESRIVRQFHFTSWPDHGVPETTDLLINFRHHVHEYSSQNPIDSPVLVHCSAGVGRTGTFIAIDRLIQQIEMENTVDVYGVVYDLRMHRPLMVQTEDQYVFLNQCVMDIIRSQKDKKTDLIYQNTTAMAIYENFTPAPRFGKANGYHA
;
A
#
# COMPACT_ATOMS: atom_id res chain seq x y z
N MET A 1 -72.61 25.37 -29.98
CA MET A 1 -73.64 24.30 -29.94
C MET A 1 -74.46 24.49 -28.67
N GLY A 2 -75.79 24.37 -28.64
CA GLY A 2 -76.72 24.11 -29.75
C GLY A 2 -77.87 25.11 -29.76
N ALA A 3 -78.50 25.27 -30.92
CA ALA A 3 -79.65 26.14 -31.13
C ALA A 3 -80.83 25.34 -31.70
N SER A 4 -81.97 26.03 -31.81
CA SER A 4 -83.19 25.68 -32.56
C SER A 4 -84.27 24.84 -31.85
N SER A 5 -85.39 25.51 -31.62
CA SER A 5 -86.70 25.04 -32.11
C SER A 5 -87.56 26.26 -32.46
N ASN A 6 -87.88 26.42 -33.75
CA ASN A 6 -88.88 27.38 -34.20
C ASN A 6 -90.28 26.84 -33.88
N TYR A 7 -91.21 27.71 -33.47
CA TYR A 7 -92.62 27.56 -33.81
C TYR A 7 -93.29 28.93 -33.92
N ASP A 8 -93.63 29.31 -35.15
CA ASP A 8 -94.66 30.30 -35.44
C ASP A 8 -96.03 29.72 -35.05
N LEU A 9 -96.87 30.52 -34.40
CA LEU A 9 -98.32 30.30 -34.38
C LEU A 9 -99.06 31.62 -34.23
N SER A 10 -100.26 31.66 -34.81
CA SER A 10 -100.87 32.87 -35.32
C SER A 10 -102.29 33.10 -34.78
N VAL A 11 -102.85 34.27 -35.11
CA VAL A 11 -104.29 34.61 -35.07
C VAL A 11 -104.92 34.82 -33.69
N ASN A 12 -105.25 36.08 -33.37
CA ASN A 12 -106.67 36.51 -33.42
C ASN A 12 -106.87 38.03 -33.24
N SER A 13 -107.66 38.62 -34.15
CA SER A 13 -108.45 39.84 -33.92
C SER A 13 -109.53 39.55 -32.86
N PRO A 14 -110.22 40.54 -32.23
CA PRO A 14 -111.25 41.28 -32.97
C PRO A 14 -111.69 42.68 -32.43
N SER A 15 -112.07 43.57 -33.37
CA SER A 15 -113.26 44.46 -33.26
C SER A 15 -113.24 45.58 -32.17
N ARG A 16 -114.09 46.61 -32.16
CA ARG A 16 -115.08 47.16 -33.12
C ARG A 16 -115.46 48.58 -32.67
N ASN A 17 -115.92 49.42 -33.61
CA ASN A 17 -116.86 50.54 -33.38
C ASN A 17 -116.32 51.73 -32.54
N LYS A 18 -116.82 52.97 -32.68
CA LYS A 18 -117.96 53.56 -33.41
C LYS A 18 -117.53 54.95 -33.91
N ARG A 19 -117.93 55.40 -35.11
CA ARG A 19 -118.95 56.47 -35.37
C ARG A 19 -118.78 57.73 -34.49
N SER A 20 -118.83 58.96 -35.00
CA SER A 20 -119.58 59.46 -36.18
C SER A 20 -119.12 60.87 -36.61
N SER A 21 -119.48 61.28 -37.84
CA SER A 21 -119.90 62.64 -38.30
C SER A 21 -119.39 63.92 -37.59
N GLY A 22 -119.08 65.00 -38.30
CA GLY A 22 -119.28 65.30 -39.73
C GLY A 22 -119.51 66.82 -39.95
N ASP A 23 -119.50 67.22 -41.22
CA ASP A 23 -119.97 68.50 -41.82
C ASP A 23 -119.46 69.83 -41.21
N MET A 24 -118.63 70.62 -41.92
CA MET A 24 -118.91 71.46 -43.11
C MET A 24 -119.19 72.92 -42.71
N PRO A 25 -118.37 73.90 -43.14
CA PRO A 25 -118.66 75.31 -42.89
C PRO A 25 -119.71 75.83 -43.86
N LEU A 26 -120.76 76.47 -43.34
CA LEU A 26 -121.73 77.21 -44.15
C LEU A 26 -121.15 78.58 -44.53
N THR A 27 -121.22 78.90 -45.82
CA THR A 27 -120.97 80.24 -46.35
C THR A 27 -122.02 81.24 -45.88
N VAL A 28 -121.53 82.34 -45.30
CA VAL A 28 -121.90 83.74 -45.58
C VAL A 28 -123.26 83.95 -46.27
N ASP A 29 -124.17 84.69 -45.64
CA ASP A 29 -124.74 85.85 -46.33
C ASP A 29 -125.16 87.02 -45.40
N ALA A 30 -125.12 88.21 -45.99
CA ALA A 30 -125.44 89.57 -45.56
C ALA A 30 -126.21 89.81 -44.23
N ASN A 31 -125.69 90.77 -43.44
CA ASN A 31 -126.15 92.16 -43.59
C ASN A 31 -125.19 93.19 -42.97
N ASN A 32 -124.96 94.28 -43.71
CA ASN A 32 -124.07 95.39 -43.33
C ASN A 32 -124.61 96.18 -42.13
N VAL A 33 -123.82 96.24 -41.06
CA VAL A 33 -123.68 97.44 -40.21
C VAL A 33 -122.19 97.62 -39.94
N THR A 34 -121.54 98.54 -40.67
CA THR A 34 -120.13 98.87 -40.45
C THR A 34 -119.97 99.69 -39.17
N TRP A 35 -119.49 99.04 -38.11
CA TRP A 35 -119.04 99.71 -36.88
C TRP A 35 -117.62 100.24 -37.07
N HIS A 36 -117.38 101.49 -36.66
CA HIS A 36 -116.08 102.16 -36.85
C HIS A 36 -115.09 101.78 -35.74
N GLY A 37 -113.82 101.50 -36.08
CA GLY A 37 -112.73 101.33 -35.10
C GLY A 37 -112.41 99.89 -34.62
N GLN A 38 -112.79 98.83 -35.34
CA GLN A 38 -112.45 97.45 -34.97
C GLN A 38 -111.02 97.06 -35.36
N VAL A 39 -110.31 96.33 -34.48
CA VAL A 39 -108.99 95.72 -34.75
C VAL A 39 -109.18 94.37 -35.46
N HIS A 40 -108.42 94.12 -36.52
CA HIS A 40 -108.37 92.82 -37.20
C HIS A 40 -106.94 92.47 -37.64
N ASN A 41 -106.78 91.29 -38.25
CA ASN A 41 -105.50 90.76 -38.73
C ASN A 41 -104.36 90.78 -37.68
N LEU A 42 -104.67 90.54 -36.40
CA LEU A 42 -103.67 90.43 -35.34
C LEU A 42 -102.83 89.16 -35.54
N GLN A 43 -101.52 89.34 -35.76
CA GLN A 43 -100.56 88.27 -36.00
C GLN A 43 -99.31 88.42 -35.14
N VAL A 44 -98.69 87.29 -34.79
CA VAL A 44 -97.32 87.22 -34.29
C VAL A 44 -96.39 87.16 -35.49
N VAL A 45 -95.40 88.05 -35.54
CA VAL A 45 -94.42 88.12 -36.65
C VAL A 45 -93.00 87.68 -36.24
N ASP A 46 -92.68 87.72 -34.95
CA ASP A 46 -91.44 87.16 -34.39
C ASP A 46 -91.61 86.78 -32.92
N VAL A 47 -90.83 85.79 -32.48
CA VAL A 47 -90.82 85.23 -31.13
C VAL A 47 -89.37 85.08 -30.67
N GLY A 48 -88.99 85.89 -29.69
CA GLY A 48 -87.73 85.79 -28.97
C GLY A 48 -87.84 84.94 -27.70
N VAL A 49 -86.73 84.83 -26.97
CA VAL A 49 -86.68 84.14 -25.66
C VAL A 49 -87.40 84.95 -24.58
N THR A 50 -87.35 86.28 -24.66
CA THR A 50 -88.02 87.20 -23.70
C THR A 50 -88.86 88.29 -24.39
N SER A 51 -89.18 88.11 -25.67
CA SER A 51 -90.05 89.02 -26.41
C SER A 51 -90.97 88.34 -27.43
N VAL A 52 -92.08 88.99 -27.76
CA VAL A 52 -92.99 88.63 -28.85
C VAL A 52 -93.32 89.90 -29.62
N LYS A 53 -93.21 89.86 -30.96
CA LYS A 53 -93.59 90.97 -31.83
C LYS A 53 -94.92 90.71 -32.52
N LEU A 54 -95.82 91.68 -32.40
CA LEU A 54 -97.20 91.67 -32.88
C LEU A 54 -97.43 92.74 -33.93
N THR A 55 -98.31 92.46 -34.90
CA THR A 55 -98.82 93.42 -35.90
C THR A 55 -100.33 93.24 -36.08
N TRP A 56 -101.06 94.30 -36.38
CA TRP A 56 -102.50 94.28 -36.62
C TRP A 56 -102.94 95.36 -37.63
N GLU A 57 -104.23 95.41 -37.96
CA GLU A 57 -104.86 96.40 -38.84
C GLU A 57 -106.16 96.94 -38.24
N VAL A 58 -106.62 98.10 -38.72
CA VAL A 58 -107.83 98.80 -38.22
C VAL A 58 -108.59 99.47 -39.35
N ASN A 59 -109.92 99.34 -39.34
CA ASN A 59 -110.81 99.96 -40.32
C ASN A 59 -111.05 101.44 -40.00
N ASN A 60 -110.64 102.36 -40.88
CA ASN A 60 -110.73 103.81 -40.70
C ASN A 60 -111.39 104.51 -41.91
N SER A 61 -112.27 105.49 -41.66
CA SER A 61 -112.85 106.36 -42.67
C SER A 61 -112.87 107.83 -42.20
N THR A 62 -112.01 108.64 -42.84
CA THR A 62 -111.76 110.08 -42.62
C THR A 62 -111.17 110.53 -41.27
N SER A 63 -109.84 110.68 -41.27
CA SER A 63 -109.04 111.54 -40.37
C SER A 63 -109.02 111.29 -38.85
N ASP A 64 -109.64 110.23 -38.36
CA ASP A 64 -109.55 109.86 -36.94
C ASP A 64 -108.21 109.17 -36.60
N THR A 65 -107.57 109.59 -35.50
CA THR A 65 -106.33 109.01 -34.96
C THR A 65 -106.62 108.11 -33.77
N TYR A 66 -106.32 106.82 -33.90
CA TYR A 66 -106.46 105.83 -32.82
C TYR A 66 -105.14 105.62 -32.06
N THR A 67 -105.26 105.23 -30.79
CA THR A 67 -104.15 104.62 -30.02
C THR A 67 -104.52 103.19 -29.65
N TYR A 68 -103.55 102.33 -29.42
CA TYR A 68 -103.76 100.90 -29.22
C TYR A 68 -103.34 100.49 -27.81
N ARG A 69 -104.27 99.94 -27.03
CA ARG A 69 -103.98 99.29 -25.76
C ARG A 69 -103.76 97.80 -26.02
N ILE A 70 -102.54 97.32 -25.82
CA ILE A 70 -102.23 95.89 -25.79
C ILE A 70 -102.29 95.42 -24.33
N GLU A 71 -103.26 94.58 -24.01
CA GLU A 71 -103.32 93.83 -22.78
C GLU A 71 -102.48 92.56 -22.92
N VAL A 72 -101.54 92.34 -22.01
CA VAL A 72 -100.63 91.21 -21.99
C VAL A 72 -100.94 90.38 -20.75
N SER A 73 -101.17 89.08 -20.92
CA SER A 73 -101.54 88.16 -19.84
C SER A 73 -100.86 86.81 -19.99
N ASN A 74 -100.24 86.28 -18.93
CA ASN A 74 -99.83 84.86 -18.83
C ASN A 74 -100.77 84.04 -17.93
N GLY A 75 -102.01 84.51 -17.74
CA GLY A 75 -103.00 83.88 -16.86
C GLY A 75 -102.78 84.11 -15.35
N THR A 76 -101.60 84.59 -14.91
CA THR A 76 -101.33 84.95 -13.51
C THR A 76 -101.09 86.44 -13.30
N SER A 77 -100.46 87.12 -14.26
CA SER A 77 -100.25 88.55 -14.30
C SER A 77 -100.87 89.15 -15.56
N VAL A 78 -101.55 90.29 -15.43
CA VAL A 78 -102.13 91.06 -16.54
C VAL A 78 -101.65 92.50 -16.48
N TRP A 79 -101.16 93.04 -17.60
CA TRP A 79 -100.73 94.44 -17.70
C TRP A 79 -101.00 95.03 -19.07
N ASN A 80 -101.05 96.36 -19.15
CA ASN A 80 -101.37 97.09 -20.37
C ASN A 80 -100.16 97.85 -20.90
N LYS A 81 -99.97 97.85 -22.22
CA LYS A 81 -98.94 98.63 -22.95
C LYS A 81 -99.64 99.42 -24.05
N THR A 82 -99.47 100.74 -24.07
CA THR A 82 -100.09 101.61 -25.09
C THR A 82 -99.13 101.91 -26.24
N LYS A 83 -99.63 101.89 -27.48
CA LYS A 83 -98.86 102.16 -28.71
C LYS A 83 -99.65 103.02 -29.70
N ASN A 84 -98.93 103.82 -30.48
CA ASN A 84 -99.52 104.72 -31.49
C ASN A 84 -99.31 104.22 -32.93
N ALA A 85 -98.83 102.97 -33.07
CA ALA A 85 -98.59 102.29 -34.34
C ALA A 85 -99.25 100.91 -34.29
N THR A 86 -99.58 100.35 -35.44
CA THR A 86 -100.23 99.03 -35.56
C THR A 86 -99.25 97.84 -35.43
N GLU A 87 -98.12 98.08 -34.76
CA GLU A 87 -97.15 97.05 -34.36
C GLU A 87 -96.68 97.28 -32.92
N ALA A 88 -96.35 96.21 -32.21
CA ALA A 88 -95.75 96.26 -30.89
C ALA A 88 -94.80 95.08 -30.67
N GLU A 89 -93.60 95.38 -30.18
CA GLU A 89 -92.80 94.39 -29.47
C GLU A 89 -93.11 94.44 -27.97
N ILE A 90 -93.47 93.30 -27.40
CA ILE A 90 -93.62 93.08 -25.97
C ILE A 90 -92.35 92.36 -25.51
N THR A 91 -91.55 93.05 -24.71
CA THR A 91 -90.28 92.61 -24.13
C THR A 91 -90.46 92.33 -22.64
N GLU A 92 -89.43 91.80 -21.98
CA GLU A 92 -89.43 91.44 -20.54
C GLU A 92 -90.41 90.31 -20.20
N LEU A 93 -90.64 89.43 -21.17
CA LEU A 93 -91.43 88.21 -21.01
C LEU A 93 -90.56 87.08 -20.44
N ASN A 94 -91.14 86.16 -19.66
CA ASN A 94 -90.44 84.97 -19.18
C ASN A 94 -90.24 83.96 -20.33
N PRO A 95 -89.10 83.26 -20.40
CA PRO A 95 -88.87 82.20 -21.39
C PRO A 95 -89.87 81.04 -21.33
N GLY A 96 -90.12 80.42 -22.49
CA GLY A 96 -91.02 79.26 -22.65
C GLY A 96 -92.41 79.42 -22.03
N THR A 97 -92.92 80.64 -21.88
CA THR A 97 -94.17 80.97 -21.18
C THR A 97 -95.22 81.43 -22.18
N ASN A 98 -96.44 80.93 -22.07
CA ASN A 98 -97.55 81.35 -22.94
C ASN A 98 -98.08 82.72 -22.51
N TYR A 99 -98.09 83.66 -23.45
CA TYR A 99 -98.69 84.98 -23.27
C TYR A 99 -99.85 85.15 -24.25
N SER A 100 -101.01 85.53 -23.71
CA SER A 100 -102.16 86.06 -24.45
C SER A 100 -102.02 87.56 -24.58
N PHE A 101 -102.21 88.06 -25.80
CA PHE A 101 -102.11 89.45 -26.18
C PHE A 101 -103.44 89.89 -26.78
N THR A 102 -104.15 90.81 -26.11
CA THR A 102 -105.41 91.39 -26.60
C THR A 102 -105.21 92.85 -26.98
N VAL A 103 -105.45 93.20 -28.24
CA VAL A 103 -105.26 94.55 -28.76
C VAL A 103 -106.61 95.25 -28.94
N PHE A 104 -106.79 96.35 -28.23
CA PHE A 104 -107.95 97.24 -28.32
C PHE A 104 -107.57 98.52 -29.07
N ALA A 105 -108.41 98.97 -30.00
CA ALA A 105 -108.32 100.30 -30.59
C ALA A 105 -109.08 101.30 -29.72
N VAL A 106 -108.38 102.33 -29.24
CA VAL A 106 -108.90 103.39 -28.38
C VAL A 106 -109.03 104.67 -29.21
N ALA A 107 -110.23 105.25 -29.21
CA ALA A 107 -110.52 106.48 -29.93
C ALA A 107 -109.76 107.69 -29.35
N ALA A 108 -109.76 108.82 -30.09
CA ALA A 108 -109.05 110.04 -29.70
C ALA A 108 -109.56 110.71 -28.40
N ASP A 109 -110.69 110.26 -27.85
CA ASP A 109 -111.19 110.67 -26.53
C ASP A 109 -110.46 110.01 -25.34
N GLY A 110 -109.67 108.95 -25.61
CA GLY A 110 -108.94 108.18 -24.58
C GLY A 110 -109.84 107.36 -23.66
N GLN A 111 -111.12 107.16 -23.99
CA GLN A 111 -112.08 106.40 -23.17
C GLN A 111 -112.90 105.37 -23.96
N THR A 112 -113.15 105.61 -25.25
CA THR A 112 -113.95 104.68 -26.07
C THR A 112 -113.06 103.63 -26.71
N GLU A 113 -113.19 102.37 -26.26
CA GLU A 113 -112.47 101.22 -26.80
C GLU A 113 -113.36 100.38 -27.75
N GLY A 114 -112.80 99.97 -28.89
CA GLY A 114 -113.39 98.99 -29.79
C GLY A 114 -113.24 97.55 -29.29
N GLU A 115 -113.90 96.60 -29.97
CA GLU A 115 -113.76 95.17 -29.68
C GLU A 115 -112.31 94.72 -29.86
N GLY A 116 -111.76 94.06 -28.83
CA GLY A 116 -110.36 93.64 -28.79
C GLY A 116 -110.12 92.32 -29.51
N ALA A 117 -109.06 92.26 -30.33
CA ALA A 117 -108.60 91.02 -30.95
C ALA A 117 -107.54 90.34 -30.07
N SER A 118 -107.64 89.03 -29.83
CA SER A 118 -106.70 88.27 -29.00
C SER A 118 -105.91 87.22 -29.79
N ILE A 119 -104.62 87.07 -29.48
CA ILE A 119 -103.76 85.97 -29.93
C ILE A 119 -102.90 85.47 -28.76
N SER A 120 -102.57 84.18 -28.70
CA SER A 120 -101.67 83.62 -27.68
C SER A 120 -100.44 82.96 -28.31
N GLN A 121 -99.31 83.07 -27.62
CA GLN A 121 -98.01 82.62 -28.11
C GLN A 121 -97.06 82.29 -26.95
N TYR A 122 -96.34 81.17 -27.05
CA TYR A 122 -95.20 80.89 -26.18
C TYR A 122 -93.98 81.70 -26.62
N THR A 123 -93.25 82.27 -25.67
CA THR A 123 -91.85 82.69 -25.87
C THR A 123 -90.94 81.48 -26.10
N LYS A 124 -89.77 81.67 -26.72
CA LYS A 124 -88.78 80.58 -26.87
C LYS A 124 -88.18 80.21 -25.51
N PRO A 125 -87.95 78.91 -25.21
CA PRO A 125 -87.12 78.49 -24.09
C PRO A 125 -85.67 78.99 -24.22
N SER A 126 -84.96 79.10 -23.10
CA SER A 126 -83.53 79.38 -23.07
C SER A 126 -82.71 78.18 -23.55
N LYS A 127 -81.49 78.47 -24.02
CA LYS A 127 -80.48 77.46 -24.37
C LYS A 127 -80.16 76.56 -23.18
N VAL A 128 -80.07 75.25 -23.43
CA VAL A 128 -79.74 74.27 -22.39
C VAL A 128 -78.24 74.25 -22.08
N ASP A 129 -77.86 74.00 -20.83
CA ASP A 129 -76.48 73.69 -20.42
C ASP A 129 -76.27 72.18 -20.54
N LEU A 130 -75.53 71.71 -21.56
CA LEU A 130 -75.43 70.30 -21.98
C LEU A 130 -74.08 69.68 -21.60
N GLN A 131 -74.10 68.50 -20.99
CA GLN A 131 -72.91 67.77 -20.51
C GLN A 131 -73.00 66.27 -20.82
N VAL A 132 -71.85 65.63 -21.05
CA VAL A 132 -71.69 64.18 -21.12
C VAL A 132 -71.40 63.65 -19.72
N VAL A 133 -72.14 62.60 -19.30
CA VAL A 133 -72.02 61.96 -17.99
C VAL A 133 -71.14 60.72 -18.05
N ASP A 134 -71.38 59.87 -19.05
CA ASP A 134 -70.65 58.62 -19.28
C ASP A 134 -70.72 58.25 -20.77
N VAL A 135 -69.78 57.42 -21.21
CA VAL A 135 -69.57 56.99 -22.59
C VAL A 135 -69.33 55.49 -22.56
N GLY A 136 -70.17 54.71 -23.24
CA GLY A 136 -69.98 53.28 -23.49
C GLY A 136 -69.47 53.00 -24.91
N GLU A 137 -69.40 51.73 -25.28
CA GLU A 137 -69.03 51.29 -26.64
C GLU A 137 -70.13 51.64 -27.65
N THR A 138 -71.40 51.47 -27.29
CA THR A 138 -72.56 51.69 -28.16
C THR A 138 -73.59 52.67 -27.59
N SER A 139 -73.24 53.39 -26.52
CA SER A 139 -74.08 54.42 -25.94
C SER A 139 -73.33 55.64 -25.38
N VAL A 140 -74.01 56.79 -25.29
CA VAL A 140 -73.55 58.00 -24.61
C VAL A 140 -74.66 58.52 -23.70
N ASN A 141 -74.31 58.82 -22.45
CA ASN A 141 -75.21 59.39 -21.46
C ASN A 141 -75.05 60.90 -21.40
N LEU A 142 -76.14 61.62 -21.69
CA LEU A 142 -76.22 63.07 -21.70
C LEU A 142 -77.10 63.56 -20.56
N THR A 143 -76.71 64.68 -19.94
CA THR A 143 -77.56 65.45 -19.02
C THR A 143 -77.54 66.92 -19.41
N TRP A 144 -78.63 67.63 -19.16
CA TRP A 144 -78.69 69.06 -19.41
C TRP A 144 -79.60 69.80 -18.44
N LYS A 145 -79.39 71.10 -18.29
CA LYS A 145 -80.25 71.95 -17.44
C LYS A 145 -80.76 73.17 -18.20
N VAL A 146 -82.01 73.54 -17.94
CA VAL A 146 -82.59 74.82 -18.36
C VAL A 146 -82.86 75.66 -17.10
N ASN A 147 -82.48 76.93 -17.13
CA ASN A 147 -82.63 77.85 -15.99
C ASN A 147 -83.85 78.78 -16.16
N ASP A 148 -84.94 78.24 -16.70
CA ASP A 148 -86.19 78.96 -16.95
C ASP A 148 -87.24 78.67 -15.87
N SER A 149 -88.05 79.67 -15.52
CA SER A 149 -89.12 79.51 -14.53
C SER A 149 -90.26 78.58 -14.96
N ALA A 150 -90.33 78.21 -16.24
CA ALA A 150 -91.33 77.30 -16.82
C ALA A 150 -90.77 75.91 -17.20
N SER A 151 -89.55 75.58 -16.74
CA SER A 151 -88.78 74.38 -17.13
C SER A 151 -89.52 73.04 -16.90
N ASP A 152 -90.49 72.97 -16.00
CA ASP A 152 -91.26 71.76 -15.68
C ASP A 152 -92.23 71.34 -16.81
N THR A 153 -92.34 72.14 -17.88
CA THR A 153 -93.30 71.92 -18.98
C THR A 153 -92.67 71.65 -20.34
N TYR A 154 -91.34 71.63 -20.43
CA TYR A 154 -90.64 71.49 -21.71
C TYR A 154 -90.49 70.04 -22.16
N THR A 155 -90.45 69.86 -23.48
CA THR A 155 -89.96 68.64 -24.11
C THR A 155 -88.64 68.92 -24.82
N TYR A 156 -87.73 67.97 -24.80
CA TYR A 156 -86.38 68.11 -25.34
C TYR A 156 -86.24 67.31 -26.61
N ARG A 157 -85.93 67.97 -27.74
CA ARG A 157 -85.54 67.32 -28.98
C ARG A 157 -84.02 67.19 -28.99
N ILE A 158 -83.54 65.94 -29.06
CA ILE A 158 -82.12 65.60 -29.11
C ILE A 158 -81.82 65.16 -30.54
N GLU A 159 -81.07 65.98 -31.27
CA GLU A 159 -80.55 65.66 -32.58
C GLU A 159 -79.19 64.96 -32.43
N VAL A 160 -79.05 63.78 -33.01
CA VAL A 160 -77.84 62.94 -32.98
C VAL A 160 -77.29 62.85 -34.39
N SER A 161 -76.01 63.13 -34.57
CA SER A 161 -75.34 63.10 -35.88
C SER A 161 -73.91 62.57 -35.80
N ASN A 162 -73.52 61.71 -36.74
CA ASN A 162 -72.11 61.35 -37.00
C ASN A 162 -71.61 61.95 -38.33
N GLY A 163 -72.18 63.07 -38.76
CA GLY A 163 -71.84 63.75 -40.02
C GLY A 163 -72.39 63.08 -41.30
N THR A 164 -72.82 61.81 -41.24
CA THR A 164 -73.42 61.08 -42.38
C THR A 164 -74.89 60.73 -42.17
N SER A 165 -75.26 60.33 -40.96
CA SER A 165 -76.64 60.12 -40.51
C SER A 165 -77.03 61.17 -39.48
N VAL A 166 -78.29 61.63 -39.54
CA VAL A 166 -78.88 62.54 -38.55
C VAL A 166 -80.25 61.99 -38.15
N TRP A 167 -80.53 61.91 -36.85
CA TRP A 167 -81.84 61.50 -36.34
C TRP A 167 -82.21 62.24 -35.05
N ASN A 168 -83.51 62.29 -34.75
CA ASN A 168 -84.05 63.00 -33.59
C ASN A 168 -84.66 62.02 -32.57
N LYS A 169 -84.45 62.30 -31.28
CA LYS A 169 -85.02 61.58 -30.13
C LYS A 169 -85.67 62.60 -29.20
N THR A 170 -86.94 62.43 -28.84
CA THR A 170 -87.65 63.35 -27.94
C THR A 170 -87.73 62.79 -26.52
N LYS A 171 -87.50 63.64 -25.51
CA LYS A 171 -87.54 63.28 -24.08
C LYS A 171 -88.22 64.36 -23.24
N ASN A 172 -88.88 63.96 -22.16
CA ASN A 172 -89.49 64.87 -21.19
C ASN A 172 -88.64 65.01 -19.91
N ALA A 173 -87.45 64.41 -19.90
CA ALA A 173 -86.49 64.46 -18.80
C ALA A 173 -85.25 65.25 -19.23
N THR A 174 -84.52 65.77 -18.25
CA THR A 174 -83.24 66.50 -18.38
C THR A 174 -82.02 65.59 -18.56
N GLU A 175 -82.25 64.35 -19.01
CA GLU A 175 -81.23 63.35 -19.26
C GLU A 175 -81.67 62.39 -20.37
N ALA A 176 -80.69 61.84 -21.08
CA ALA A 176 -80.91 60.76 -22.03
C ALA A 176 -79.67 59.90 -22.23
N GLU A 177 -79.88 58.59 -22.15
CA GLU A 177 -79.03 57.63 -22.82
C GLU A 177 -79.37 57.60 -24.32
N ILE A 178 -78.35 57.78 -25.16
CA ILE A 178 -78.40 57.53 -26.59
C ILE A 178 -77.70 56.20 -26.85
N THR A 179 -78.48 55.17 -27.17
CA THR A 179 -78.04 53.80 -27.50
C THR A 179 -77.95 53.59 -29.02
N GLU A 180 -77.51 52.40 -29.44
CA GLU A 180 -77.41 51.98 -30.86
C GLU A 180 -76.41 52.82 -31.67
N LEU A 181 -75.37 53.33 -30.98
CA LEU A 181 -74.25 54.02 -31.59
C LEU A 181 -73.17 53.01 -32.03
N ASN A 182 -72.40 53.36 -33.06
CA ASN A 182 -71.24 52.57 -33.47
C ASN A 182 -70.06 52.83 -32.52
N PRO A 183 -69.24 51.82 -32.18
CA PRO A 183 -68.00 52.01 -31.43
C PRO A 183 -67.00 52.96 -32.10
N GLY A 184 -66.20 53.62 -31.25
CA GLY A 184 -65.12 54.54 -31.64
C GLY A 184 -65.47 55.63 -32.65
N THR A 185 -66.74 56.02 -32.73
CA THR A 185 -67.28 56.95 -33.73
C THR A 185 -67.64 58.28 -33.05
N ASN A 186 -67.29 59.39 -33.68
CA ASN A 186 -67.64 60.72 -33.16
C ASN A 186 -69.12 61.04 -33.41
N TYR A 187 -69.86 61.30 -32.34
CA TYR A 187 -71.24 61.75 -32.41
C TYR A 187 -71.37 63.17 -31.85
N SER A 188 -71.99 64.04 -32.66
CA SER A 188 -72.47 65.35 -32.25
C SER A 188 -73.91 65.23 -31.78
N PHE A 189 -74.18 65.72 -30.57
CA PHE A 189 -75.48 65.72 -29.92
C PHE A 189 -75.92 67.17 -29.72
N THR A 190 -77.03 67.56 -30.34
CA THR A 190 -77.63 68.90 -30.17
C THR A 190 -78.97 68.80 -29.47
N VAL A 191 -79.09 69.40 -28.29
CA VAL A 191 -80.33 69.39 -27.50
C VAL A 191 -81.04 70.74 -27.61
N PHE A 192 -82.30 70.69 -28.03
CA PHE A 192 -83.21 71.82 -28.14
C PHE A 192 -84.31 71.69 -27.09
N ALA A 193 -84.59 72.77 -26.35
CA ALA A 193 -85.76 72.85 -25.47
C ALA A 193 -86.96 73.37 -26.28
N VAL A 194 -88.08 72.64 -26.23
CA VAL A 194 -89.33 72.95 -26.92
C VAL A 194 -90.41 73.26 -25.88
N ALA A 195 -91.10 74.38 -26.05
CA ALA A 195 -92.19 74.79 -25.18
C ALA A 195 -93.39 73.81 -25.21
N ALA A 196 -94.33 73.99 -24.29
CA ALA A 196 -95.46 73.07 -24.11
C ALA A 196 -96.47 73.02 -25.28
N ASP A 197 -96.33 73.90 -26.29
CA ASP A 197 -97.06 73.80 -27.57
C ASP A 197 -96.50 72.75 -28.53
N GLY A 198 -95.29 72.22 -28.26
CA GLY A 198 -94.59 71.28 -29.13
C GLY A 198 -94.08 71.88 -30.45
N GLN A 199 -94.05 73.22 -30.57
CA GLN A 199 -93.66 73.92 -31.80
C GLN A 199 -92.64 75.05 -31.55
N THR A 200 -92.73 75.75 -30.41
CA THR A 200 -91.84 76.88 -30.12
C THR A 200 -90.51 76.37 -29.53
N GLU A 201 -89.51 76.23 -30.40
CA GLU A 201 -88.18 75.70 -30.08
C GLU A 201 -87.16 76.82 -29.73
N GLY A 202 -86.36 76.58 -28.68
CA GLY A 202 -85.25 77.43 -28.25
C GLY A 202 -83.94 77.16 -29.01
N GLU A 203 -82.87 77.88 -28.65
CA GLU A 203 -81.56 77.66 -29.28
C GLU A 203 -80.95 76.31 -28.83
N GLY A 204 -80.51 75.51 -29.80
CA GLY A 204 -79.85 74.23 -29.54
C GLY A 204 -78.46 74.38 -28.90
N ALA A 205 -78.14 73.53 -27.93
CA ALA A 205 -76.78 73.37 -27.41
C ALA A 205 -76.16 72.08 -27.94
N SER A 206 -74.95 72.16 -28.49
CA SER A 206 -74.25 71.03 -29.12
C SER A 206 -73.00 70.63 -28.35
N ILE A 207 -72.77 69.31 -28.24
CA ILE A 207 -71.52 68.72 -27.77
C ILE A 207 -71.13 67.55 -28.67
N SER A 208 -69.83 67.29 -28.85
CA SER A 208 -69.33 66.15 -29.63
C SER A 208 -68.50 65.22 -28.77
N GLN A 209 -68.69 63.91 -28.93
CA GLN A 209 -68.05 62.88 -28.13
C GLN A 209 -67.87 61.60 -28.96
N TYR A 210 -66.68 60.99 -28.89
CA TYR A 210 -66.45 59.64 -29.41
C TYR A 210 -67.06 58.61 -28.44
N THR A 211 -67.74 57.60 -28.98
CA THR A 211 -68.01 56.35 -28.25
C THR A 211 -66.70 55.61 -27.94
N ARG A 212 -66.69 54.71 -26.96
CA ARG A 212 -65.51 53.85 -26.73
C ARG A 212 -65.33 52.88 -27.91
N PRO A 213 -64.10 52.67 -28.40
CA PRO A 213 -63.80 51.53 -29.26
C PRO A 213 -64.12 50.21 -28.55
N ASN A 214 -64.49 49.17 -29.30
CA ASN A 214 -64.49 47.82 -28.73
C ASN A 214 -63.04 47.41 -28.41
N LYS A 215 -62.88 46.57 -27.40
CA LYS A 215 -61.58 45.95 -27.10
C LYS A 215 -61.03 45.14 -28.28
N VAL A 216 -59.71 45.07 -28.36
CA VAL A 216 -59.03 44.20 -29.34
C VAL A 216 -59.32 42.73 -29.05
N HIS A 217 -59.06 41.84 -30.00
CA HIS A 217 -59.11 40.39 -29.78
C HIS A 217 -58.02 39.66 -30.56
N ASP A 218 -57.96 38.33 -30.41
CA ASP A 218 -56.97 37.44 -31.03
C ASP A 218 -55.52 37.94 -30.95
N ILE A 219 -55.05 38.32 -29.76
CA ILE A 219 -53.65 38.76 -29.58
C ILE A 219 -52.72 37.57 -29.79
N GLN A 220 -52.02 37.55 -30.92
CA GLN A 220 -51.04 36.54 -31.32
C GLN A 220 -49.62 37.07 -31.16
N VAL A 221 -48.69 36.17 -30.83
CA VAL A 221 -47.25 36.42 -30.83
C VAL A 221 -46.70 35.92 -32.15
N VAL A 222 -46.20 36.82 -32.99
CA VAL A 222 -45.69 36.49 -34.33
C VAL A 222 -44.22 36.11 -34.30
N ASP A 223 -43.42 36.82 -33.48
CA ASP A 223 -41.99 36.59 -33.34
C ASP A 223 -41.50 36.98 -31.95
N VAL A 224 -40.46 36.30 -31.49
CA VAL A 224 -39.81 36.50 -30.18
C VAL A 224 -38.30 36.48 -30.38
N GLY A 225 -37.68 37.64 -30.16
CA GLY A 225 -36.23 37.82 -30.10
C GLY A 225 -35.73 37.91 -28.67
N GLU A 226 -34.42 38.14 -28.52
CA GLU A 226 -33.78 38.33 -27.21
C GLU A 226 -34.27 39.60 -26.50
N THR A 227 -34.40 40.71 -27.23
CA THR A 227 -34.80 42.01 -26.67
C THR A 227 -36.11 42.54 -27.26
N SER A 228 -36.89 41.68 -27.92
CA SER A 228 -38.10 42.08 -28.62
C SER A 228 -39.21 41.02 -28.70
N VAL A 229 -40.46 41.48 -28.72
CA VAL A 229 -41.66 40.67 -28.96
C VAL A 229 -42.52 41.37 -30.01
N SER A 230 -42.92 40.65 -31.06
CA SER A 230 -43.85 41.15 -32.08
C SER A 230 -45.25 40.59 -31.85
N LEU A 231 -46.22 41.49 -31.67
CA LEU A 231 -47.63 41.17 -31.44
C LEU A 231 -48.49 41.60 -32.62
N THR A 232 -49.53 40.81 -32.92
CA THR A 232 -50.64 41.16 -33.82
C THR A 232 -51.97 40.92 -33.11
N TRP A 233 -53.01 41.67 -33.48
CA TRP A 233 -54.36 41.53 -32.94
C TRP A 233 -55.39 41.91 -34.00
N GLU A 234 -56.67 41.73 -33.68
CA GLU A 234 -57.80 42.15 -34.52
C GLU A 234 -58.77 43.04 -33.73
N VAL A 235 -59.65 43.75 -34.44
CA VAL A 235 -60.74 44.57 -33.84
C VAL A 235 -61.97 44.40 -34.71
N ASN A 236 -63.14 44.20 -34.10
CA ASN A 236 -64.41 43.97 -34.81
C ASN A 236 -65.16 45.27 -35.16
N ASP A 237 -64.44 46.38 -35.26
CA ASP A 237 -65.03 47.70 -35.50
C ASP A 237 -64.85 48.13 -36.95
N ASN A 238 -65.85 48.83 -37.49
CA ASN A 238 -65.73 49.64 -38.70
C ASN A 238 -65.88 51.12 -38.32
N PRO A 239 -64.87 51.73 -37.68
CA PRO A 239 -64.98 53.11 -37.22
C PRO A 239 -64.95 54.09 -38.40
N SER A 240 -65.52 55.27 -38.22
CA SER A 240 -65.46 56.35 -39.19
C SER A 240 -64.07 56.97 -39.31
N ASP A 241 -63.31 56.96 -38.22
CA ASP A 241 -61.97 57.53 -38.09
C ASP A 241 -60.96 56.42 -37.69
N PRO A 242 -59.68 56.53 -38.07
CA PRO A 242 -58.68 55.51 -37.73
C PRO A 242 -58.40 55.47 -36.23
N TYR A 243 -58.32 54.26 -35.68
CA TYR A 243 -57.87 54.03 -34.30
C TYR A 243 -56.35 54.12 -34.19
N THR A 244 -55.90 54.47 -32.99
CA THR A 244 -54.55 54.17 -32.52
C THR A 244 -54.62 53.11 -31.42
N TYR A 245 -53.52 52.42 -31.16
CA TYR A 245 -53.44 51.36 -30.17
C TYR A 245 -52.42 51.73 -29.10
N ARG A 246 -52.81 51.64 -27.83
CA ARG A 246 -51.90 51.77 -26.69
C ARG A 246 -51.58 50.39 -26.14
N ILE A 247 -50.30 50.01 -26.18
CA ILE A 247 -49.78 48.79 -25.59
C ILE A 247 -49.13 49.16 -24.26
N GLU A 248 -49.78 48.79 -23.17
CA GLU A 248 -49.19 48.86 -21.83
C GLU A 248 -48.29 47.64 -21.61
N ILE A 249 -47.05 47.88 -21.18
CA ILE A 249 -46.07 46.85 -20.85
C ILE A 249 -45.83 46.96 -19.34
N ALA A 250 -46.28 45.96 -18.59
CA ALA A 250 -46.23 45.97 -17.13
C ALA A 250 -44.80 46.27 -16.62
N ASN A 251 -44.68 47.25 -15.73
CA ASN A 251 -43.43 47.75 -15.14
C ASN A 251 -42.41 48.38 -16.12
N VAL A 252 -42.77 48.61 -17.39
CA VAL A 252 -41.90 49.27 -18.39
C VAL A 252 -42.50 50.60 -18.87
N GLY A 253 -43.79 50.61 -19.21
CA GLY A 253 -44.50 51.80 -19.69
C GLY A 253 -45.39 51.53 -20.91
N ASN A 254 -45.87 52.60 -21.54
CA ASN A 254 -46.78 52.54 -22.69
C ASN A 254 -46.03 52.75 -24.01
N LYS A 255 -46.40 51.98 -25.03
CA LYS A 255 -46.01 52.18 -26.44
C LYS A 255 -47.27 52.35 -27.29
N THR A 256 -47.20 53.11 -28.38
CA THR A 256 -48.33 53.30 -29.31
C THR A 256 -48.07 52.64 -30.66
N SER A 257 -49.14 52.27 -31.37
CA SER A 257 -49.10 51.82 -32.76
C SER A 257 -50.31 52.34 -33.53
N ASP A 258 -50.10 52.70 -34.81
CA ASP A 258 -51.16 53.13 -35.73
C ASP A 258 -51.72 51.96 -36.56
N ALA A 259 -51.28 50.73 -36.26
CA ALA A 259 -51.67 49.51 -36.94
C ALA A 259 -52.03 48.40 -35.93
N THR A 260 -52.72 47.35 -36.38
CA THR A 260 -53.10 46.17 -35.60
C THR A 260 -51.92 45.21 -35.29
N ASN A 261 -50.72 45.77 -35.22
CA ASN A 261 -49.48 45.07 -34.88
C ASN A 261 -48.51 46.03 -34.19
N ALA A 262 -47.60 45.49 -33.40
CA ALA A 262 -46.49 46.24 -32.84
C ALA A 262 -45.26 45.35 -32.63
N ASN A 263 -44.09 45.88 -32.97
CA ASN A 263 -42.80 45.32 -32.52
C ASN A 263 -42.35 46.09 -31.27
N ILE A 264 -42.36 45.41 -30.12
CA ILE A 264 -41.87 45.94 -28.85
C ILE A 264 -40.40 45.55 -28.75
N THR A 265 -39.52 46.53 -28.60
CA THR A 265 -38.05 46.40 -28.62
C THR A 265 -37.43 47.07 -27.40
N GLY A 266 -36.26 46.61 -26.96
CA GLY A 266 -35.60 47.13 -25.75
C GLY A 266 -36.07 46.45 -24.46
N LEU A 267 -36.61 45.23 -24.59
CA LEU A 267 -36.94 44.34 -23.49
C LEU A 267 -35.67 43.63 -23.00
N ILE A 268 -35.69 43.13 -21.76
CA ILE A 268 -34.58 42.35 -21.16
C ILE A 268 -34.69 40.90 -21.64
N PRO A 269 -33.58 40.20 -21.99
CA PRO A 269 -33.62 38.79 -22.36
C PRO A 269 -34.21 37.86 -21.29
N GLY A 270 -34.83 36.78 -21.76
CA GLY A 270 -35.48 35.73 -20.97
C GLY A 270 -36.53 36.21 -19.96
N THR A 271 -37.02 37.44 -20.08
CA THR A 271 -37.90 38.09 -19.10
C THR A 271 -39.35 38.02 -19.58
N CYS A 272 -40.24 37.61 -18.68
CA CYS A 272 -41.67 37.47 -18.97
C CYS A 272 -42.43 38.78 -18.76
N TYR A 273 -42.99 39.31 -19.85
CA TYR A 273 -43.74 40.55 -19.86
C TYR A 273 -45.24 40.29 -20.05
N ASN A 274 -46.06 41.04 -19.31
CA ASN A 274 -47.50 41.09 -19.55
C ASN A 274 -47.81 42.37 -20.34
N PHE A 275 -48.33 42.18 -21.55
CA PHE A 275 -48.74 43.22 -22.49
C PHE A 275 -50.25 43.38 -22.39
N THR A 276 -50.76 44.60 -22.25
CA THR A 276 -52.21 44.88 -22.30
C THR A 276 -52.47 45.86 -23.44
N VAL A 277 -53.26 45.46 -24.44
CA VAL A 277 -53.51 46.26 -25.64
C VAL A 277 -54.88 46.92 -25.55
N PHE A 278 -54.90 48.24 -25.68
CA PHE A 278 -56.09 49.08 -25.67
C PHE A 278 -56.29 49.70 -27.06
N SER A 279 -57.52 49.70 -27.55
CA SER A 279 -57.98 50.47 -28.72
C SER A 279 -58.32 51.90 -28.28
N VAL A 280 -57.83 52.90 -29.01
CA VAL A 280 -57.96 54.33 -28.67
C VAL A 280 -58.58 55.07 -29.86
N ALA A 281 -59.66 55.81 -29.61
CA ALA A 281 -60.36 56.60 -30.61
C ALA A 281 -59.48 57.76 -31.14
N ALA A 282 -59.90 58.38 -32.25
CA ALA A 282 -59.15 59.43 -32.92
C ALA A 282 -58.98 60.75 -32.11
N ASP A 283 -59.66 60.88 -30.96
CA ASP A 283 -59.42 61.97 -29.99
C ASP A 283 -58.15 61.78 -29.13
N GLY A 284 -57.52 60.59 -29.20
CA GLY A 284 -56.35 60.21 -28.41
C GLY A 284 -56.60 60.09 -26.90
N LYS A 285 -57.87 59.95 -26.48
CA LYS A 285 -58.28 59.96 -25.06
C LYS A 285 -59.34 58.93 -24.71
N THR A 286 -60.25 58.61 -25.62
CA THR A 286 -61.34 57.67 -25.37
C THR A 286 -60.86 56.26 -25.70
N GLU A 287 -60.69 55.42 -24.67
CA GLU A 287 -60.11 54.07 -24.76
C GLU A 287 -61.17 52.97 -24.52
N GLY A 288 -61.04 51.85 -25.23
CA GLY A 288 -61.78 50.60 -24.95
C GLY A 288 -61.20 49.82 -23.77
N GLU A 289 -61.79 48.66 -23.44
CA GLU A 289 -61.18 47.74 -22.47
C GLU A 289 -59.86 47.15 -23.01
N GLY A 290 -58.89 46.94 -22.11
CA GLY A 290 -57.58 46.39 -22.45
C GLY A 290 -57.54 44.87 -22.38
N GLU A 291 -57.02 44.20 -23.41
CA GLU A 291 -56.84 42.74 -23.42
C GLU A 291 -55.40 42.33 -23.09
N PRO A 292 -55.17 41.44 -22.11
CA PRO A 292 -53.84 41.04 -21.66
C PRO A 292 -53.27 39.81 -22.41
N LYS A 293 -51.95 39.82 -22.62
CA LYS A 293 -51.16 38.71 -23.17
C LYS A 293 -49.81 38.64 -22.44
N SER A 294 -49.46 37.47 -21.90
CA SER A 294 -48.13 37.22 -21.34
C SER A 294 -47.23 36.52 -22.33
N GLN A 295 -45.98 36.98 -22.48
CA GLN A 295 -44.94 36.35 -23.30
C GLN A 295 -43.55 36.68 -22.73
N CYS A 296 -42.65 35.69 -22.72
CA CYS A 296 -41.25 35.90 -22.38
C CYS A 296 -40.42 36.18 -23.63
N THR A 297 -39.42 37.05 -23.53
CA THR A 297 -38.35 37.17 -24.52
C THR A 297 -37.50 35.90 -24.54
N LYS A 298 -36.72 35.68 -25.61
CA LYS A 298 -35.69 34.63 -25.59
C LYS A 298 -34.58 35.03 -24.61
N PRO A 299 -34.06 34.09 -23.80
CA PRO A 299 -32.73 34.25 -23.20
C PRO A 299 -31.68 34.48 -24.29
N SER A 300 -30.61 35.22 -23.99
CA SER A 300 -29.44 35.20 -24.85
C SER A 300 -28.74 33.83 -24.73
N LYS A 301 -27.93 33.48 -25.74
CA LYS A 301 -27.12 32.26 -25.70
C LYS A 301 -26.20 32.24 -24.46
N VAL A 302 -25.81 31.06 -24.00
CA VAL A 302 -24.79 30.96 -22.94
C VAL A 302 -23.40 31.36 -23.46
N ASP A 303 -22.62 32.03 -22.62
CA ASP A 303 -21.25 32.44 -22.89
C ASP A 303 -20.25 31.48 -22.23
N ASP A 304 -18.99 31.52 -22.67
CA ASP A 304 -17.85 30.78 -22.11
C ASP A 304 -18.12 29.30 -21.75
N LEU A 305 -18.89 28.62 -22.60
CA LEU A 305 -19.15 27.18 -22.50
C LEU A 305 -17.83 26.40 -22.63
N GLN A 306 -17.42 25.78 -21.53
CA GLN A 306 -16.16 25.06 -21.40
C GLN A 306 -16.35 23.68 -20.78
N VAL A 307 -15.46 22.76 -21.16
CA VAL A 307 -15.25 21.49 -20.47
C VAL A 307 -14.28 21.74 -19.32
N VAL A 308 -14.71 21.45 -18.09
CA VAL A 308 -13.92 21.66 -16.86
C VAL A 308 -13.18 20.39 -16.46
N ASP A 309 -13.78 19.23 -16.70
CA ASP A 309 -13.18 17.92 -16.42
C ASP A 309 -13.79 16.84 -17.32
N VAL A 310 -13.00 15.81 -17.60
CA VAL A 310 -13.35 14.69 -18.48
C VAL A 310 -13.04 13.39 -17.75
N GLY A 311 -14.08 12.60 -17.50
CA GLY A 311 -13.99 11.25 -16.98
C GLY A 311 -14.06 10.18 -18.07
N VAL A 312 -14.02 8.92 -17.65
CA VAL A 312 -14.14 7.76 -18.54
C VAL A 312 -15.58 7.61 -19.07
N ALA A 313 -16.58 7.83 -18.21
CA ALA A 313 -18.00 7.76 -18.55
C ALA A 313 -18.76 9.07 -18.27
N SER A 314 -18.03 10.19 -18.15
CA SER A 314 -18.61 11.49 -17.77
C SER A 314 -17.84 12.69 -18.34
N VAL A 315 -18.53 13.82 -18.46
CA VAL A 315 -17.96 15.13 -18.84
C VAL A 315 -18.60 16.21 -17.97
N ASN A 316 -17.78 17.09 -17.41
CA ASN A 316 -18.20 18.22 -16.59
C ASN A 316 -18.16 19.50 -17.43
N LEU A 317 -19.32 20.14 -17.58
CA LEU A 317 -19.50 21.39 -18.32
C LEU A 317 -19.74 22.56 -17.37
N MET A 318 -19.27 23.74 -17.75
CA MET A 318 -19.56 25.01 -17.09
C MET A 318 -19.71 26.10 -18.15
N TRP A 319 -20.56 27.08 -17.88
CA TRP A 319 -20.82 28.22 -18.76
C TRP A 319 -21.17 29.46 -17.93
N GLU A 320 -21.25 30.62 -18.57
CA GLU A 320 -21.71 31.87 -17.96
C GLU A 320 -22.94 32.40 -18.70
N VAL A 321 -23.69 33.30 -18.04
CA VAL A 321 -24.87 33.95 -18.62
C VAL A 321 -24.87 35.40 -18.15
N ASN A 322 -24.80 36.33 -19.10
CA ASN A 322 -24.69 37.77 -18.82
C ASN A 322 -26.06 38.48 -18.72
N ASP A 323 -27.16 37.74 -18.79
CA ASP A 323 -28.52 38.26 -18.69
C ASP A 323 -28.93 38.60 -17.25
N SER A 324 -29.54 39.77 -17.06
CA SER A 324 -30.07 40.22 -15.76
C SER A 324 -31.22 39.36 -15.20
N ALA A 325 -31.78 38.44 -15.99
CA ALA A 325 -32.85 37.53 -15.58
C ALA A 325 -32.38 36.07 -15.40
N SER A 326 -31.07 35.81 -15.52
CA SER A 326 -30.44 34.48 -15.49
C SER A 326 -30.75 33.64 -14.24
N ASP A 327 -30.98 34.27 -13.09
CA ASP A 327 -31.45 33.63 -11.85
C ASP A 327 -32.76 32.83 -12.02
N SER A 328 -33.55 33.15 -13.04
CA SER A 328 -34.84 32.50 -13.34
C SER A 328 -34.77 31.39 -14.39
N TYR A 329 -33.60 31.20 -15.02
CA TYR A 329 -33.46 30.30 -16.16
C TYR A 329 -33.34 28.84 -15.75
N THR A 330 -33.64 27.96 -16.70
CA THR A 330 -33.21 26.56 -16.68
C THR A 330 -32.42 26.27 -17.95
N TYR A 331 -31.53 25.28 -17.91
CA TYR A 331 -30.62 24.97 -19.01
C TYR A 331 -30.95 23.60 -19.57
N ARG A 332 -31.25 23.51 -20.86
CA ARG A 332 -31.37 22.24 -21.57
C ARG A 332 -30.02 21.93 -22.22
N ILE A 333 -29.41 20.82 -21.83
CA ILE A 333 -28.20 20.28 -22.44
C ILE A 333 -28.61 19.14 -23.35
N GLU A 334 -28.43 19.35 -24.65
CA GLU A 334 -28.49 18.29 -25.66
C GLU A 334 -27.12 17.60 -25.74
N ILE A 335 -27.12 16.27 -25.75
CA ILE A 335 -25.91 15.43 -25.73
C ILE A 335 -25.99 14.48 -26.93
N SER A 336 -25.04 14.55 -27.86
CA SER A 336 -25.04 13.73 -29.06
C SER A 336 -23.67 13.17 -29.41
N ASN A 337 -23.60 11.88 -29.76
CA ASN A 337 -22.42 11.26 -30.39
C ASN A 337 -22.61 11.01 -31.90
N GLY A 338 -23.60 11.67 -32.51
CA GLY A 338 -23.99 11.47 -33.91
C GLY A 338 -24.90 10.26 -34.19
N THR A 339 -25.07 9.34 -33.23
CA THR A 339 -25.99 8.19 -33.35
C THR A 339 -27.09 8.16 -32.30
N SER A 340 -26.80 8.61 -31.08
CA SER A 340 -27.79 8.88 -30.03
C SER A 340 -27.89 10.37 -29.75
N ILE A 341 -29.08 10.81 -29.32
CA ILE A 341 -29.34 12.16 -28.82
C ILE A 341 -30.05 12.02 -27.48
N GLY A 342 -29.45 12.56 -26.43
CA GLY A 342 -30.02 12.69 -25.09
C GLY A 342 -30.30 14.15 -24.75
N ASN A 343 -31.22 14.38 -23.81
CA ASN A 343 -31.47 15.70 -23.24
C ASN A 343 -31.39 15.62 -21.72
N LYS A 344 -30.72 16.58 -21.10
CA LYS A 344 -30.67 16.78 -19.64
C LYS A 344 -31.08 18.22 -19.32
N THR A 345 -31.73 18.44 -18.18
CA THR A 345 -32.12 19.78 -17.71
C THR A 345 -31.45 20.09 -16.40
N GLU A 346 -30.86 21.28 -16.28
CA GLU A 346 -30.19 21.76 -15.08
C GLU A 346 -30.65 23.16 -14.68
N LYS A 347 -30.41 23.55 -13.42
CA LYS A 347 -30.69 24.90 -12.90
C LYS A 347 -29.43 25.73 -12.62
N ALA A 348 -28.30 25.06 -12.45
CA ALA A 348 -27.01 25.74 -12.28
C ALA A 348 -26.35 25.95 -13.63
N THR A 349 -25.43 26.91 -13.71
CA THR A 349 -24.56 27.16 -14.89
C THR A 349 -23.41 26.14 -15.01
N LYS A 350 -23.66 24.91 -14.57
CA LYS A 350 -22.74 23.77 -14.63
C LYS A 350 -23.53 22.47 -14.67
N ALA A 351 -23.02 21.47 -15.37
CA ALA A 351 -23.62 20.15 -15.46
C ALA A 351 -22.55 19.05 -15.47
N GLU A 352 -22.73 18.05 -14.62
CA GLU A 352 -22.07 16.75 -14.77
C GLU A 352 -22.93 15.88 -15.69
N ILE A 353 -22.39 15.45 -16.82
CA ILE A 353 -23.03 14.49 -17.72
C ILE A 353 -22.41 13.13 -17.44
N THR A 354 -23.22 12.11 -17.14
CA THR A 354 -22.76 10.74 -16.81
C THR A 354 -23.41 9.68 -17.71
N GLY A 355 -22.86 8.48 -17.71
CA GLY A 355 -23.37 7.37 -18.54
C GLY A 355 -22.93 7.45 -20.01
N LEU A 356 -21.84 8.16 -20.28
CA LEU A 356 -21.23 8.26 -21.60
C LEU A 356 -20.37 7.03 -21.90
N ILE A 357 -20.18 6.72 -23.18
CA ILE A 357 -19.31 5.61 -23.62
C ILE A 357 -17.85 6.10 -23.58
N PRO A 358 -16.89 5.30 -23.08
CA PRO A 358 -15.46 5.66 -23.07
C PRO A 358 -14.87 5.93 -24.47
N GLY A 359 -13.83 6.77 -24.51
CA GLY A 359 -13.09 7.14 -25.73
C GLY A 359 -13.93 7.62 -26.91
N THR A 360 -15.14 8.13 -26.66
CA THR A 360 -16.15 8.48 -27.67
C THR A 360 -16.35 9.99 -27.70
N ASN A 361 -16.42 10.57 -28.91
CA ASN A 361 -16.68 12.00 -29.08
C ASN A 361 -18.16 12.33 -28.84
N TYR A 362 -18.42 13.30 -27.96
CA TYR A 362 -19.75 13.84 -27.71
C TYR A 362 -19.76 15.35 -27.99
N SER A 363 -20.75 15.78 -28.75
CA SER A 363 -21.17 17.17 -28.90
C SER A 363 -22.20 17.50 -27.83
N PHE A 364 -21.97 18.57 -27.09
CA PHE A 364 -22.86 19.10 -26.05
C PHE A 364 -23.36 20.47 -26.49
N THR A 365 -24.68 20.64 -26.60
CA THR A 365 -25.29 21.95 -26.91
C THR A 365 -26.14 22.41 -25.74
N VAL A 366 -25.79 23.56 -25.15
CA VAL A 366 -26.49 24.14 -24.01
C VAL A 366 -27.40 25.28 -24.49
N PHE A 367 -28.68 25.16 -24.17
CA PHE A 367 -29.72 26.16 -24.44
C PHE A 367 -30.22 26.76 -23.13
N ALA A 368 -30.30 28.09 -23.04
CA ALA A 368 -30.96 28.77 -21.94
C ALA A 368 -32.47 28.85 -22.19
N VAL A 369 -33.27 28.49 -21.17
CA VAL A 369 -34.74 28.45 -21.22
C VAL A 369 -35.30 29.41 -20.17
N ALA A 370 -36.20 30.29 -20.59
CA ALA A 370 -36.83 31.30 -19.75
C ALA A 370 -37.74 30.69 -18.67
N ALA A 371 -38.21 31.54 -17.75
CA ALA A 371 -39.01 31.14 -16.58
C ALA A 371 -40.36 30.46 -16.91
N ASP A 372 -40.84 30.52 -18.17
CA ASP A 372 -42.03 29.79 -18.63
C ASP A 372 -41.77 28.29 -18.93
N GLY A 373 -40.49 27.87 -18.93
CA GLY A 373 -40.06 26.52 -19.26
C GLY A 373 -40.28 26.12 -20.73
N LYS A 374 -40.44 27.11 -21.64
CA LYS A 374 -40.78 26.87 -23.06
C LYS A 374 -40.01 27.78 -24.02
N THR A 375 -39.79 29.03 -23.65
CA THR A 375 -39.11 30.00 -24.52
C THR A 375 -37.60 29.80 -24.41
N GLU A 376 -37.00 29.29 -25.48
CA GLU A 376 -35.59 28.88 -25.55
C GLU A 376 -34.77 29.87 -26.40
N GLY A 377 -33.56 30.19 -25.93
CA GLY A 377 -32.57 30.99 -26.64
C GLY A 377 -31.73 30.16 -27.61
N ASP A 378 -30.79 30.81 -28.31
CA ASP A 378 -29.88 30.11 -29.22
C ASP A 378 -28.87 29.24 -28.44
N GLY A 379 -28.58 28.04 -28.95
CA GLY A 379 -27.70 27.07 -28.29
C GLY A 379 -26.22 27.34 -28.55
N ALA A 380 -25.38 27.17 -27.51
CA ALA A 380 -23.92 27.12 -27.66
C ALA A 380 -23.43 25.67 -27.63
N SER A 381 -22.51 25.29 -28.52
CA SER A 381 -22.03 23.91 -28.67
C SER A 381 -20.52 23.76 -28.43
N ILE A 382 -20.13 22.66 -27.79
CA ILE A 382 -18.74 22.20 -27.66
C ILE A 382 -18.65 20.68 -27.85
N SER A 383 -17.55 20.17 -28.42
CA SER A 383 -17.33 18.73 -28.61
C SER A 383 -16.11 18.25 -27.85
N GLN A 384 -16.20 17.07 -27.24
CA GLN A 384 -15.14 16.49 -26.41
C GLN A 384 -15.19 14.96 -26.45
N TYR A 385 -14.02 14.31 -26.54
CA TYR A 385 -13.87 12.88 -26.30
C TYR A 385 -13.93 12.60 -24.79
N THR A 386 -14.68 11.59 -24.37
CA THR A 386 -14.50 10.95 -23.05
C THR A 386 -13.13 10.28 -22.98
N LYS A 387 -12.60 10.10 -21.76
CA LYS A 387 -11.36 9.33 -21.60
C LYS A 387 -11.61 7.86 -21.96
N PRO A 388 -10.67 7.19 -22.65
CA PRO A 388 -10.62 5.74 -22.68
C PRO A 388 -10.60 5.15 -21.27
N SER A 389 -11.12 3.94 -21.10
CA SER A 389 -10.84 3.14 -19.92
C SER A 389 -9.34 2.84 -19.84
N LYS A 390 -8.85 2.54 -18.63
CA LYS A 390 -7.52 1.94 -18.48
C LYS A 390 -7.43 0.65 -19.28
N VAL A 391 -6.23 0.28 -19.73
CA VAL A 391 -6.03 -1.06 -20.32
C VAL A 391 -6.17 -2.13 -19.23
N ASP A 392 -6.81 -3.23 -19.59
CA ASP A 392 -6.95 -4.42 -18.74
C ASP A 392 -5.86 -5.44 -19.08
N ASP A 393 -5.66 -6.41 -18.18
CA ASP A 393 -4.75 -7.56 -18.35
C ASP A 393 -3.37 -7.25 -18.96
N LEU A 394 -2.75 -6.15 -18.51
CA LEU A 394 -1.39 -5.79 -18.90
C LEU A 394 -0.40 -6.84 -18.39
N GLN A 395 0.18 -7.61 -19.31
CA GLN A 395 1.07 -8.73 -19.05
C GLN A 395 2.40 -8.57 -19.81
N VAL A 396 3.42 -9.24 -19.28
CA VAL A 396 4.69 -9.51 -19.97
C VAL A 396 4.57 -10.87 -20.64
N VAL A 397 4.79 -10.93 -21.96
CA VAL A 397 4.71 -12.18 -22.73
C VAL A 397 6.07 -12.84 -22.88
N ASP A 398 7.11 -12.02 -23.08
CA ASP A 398 8.47 -12.47 -23.34
C ASP A 398 9.46 -11.43 -22.81
N VAL A 399 10.60 -11.89 -22.30
CA VAL A 399 11.66 -11.07 -21.72
C VAL A 399 12.96 -11.50 -22.36
N GLY A 400 13.69 -10.55 -22.92
CA GLY A 400 15.03 -10.77 -23.45
C GLY A 400 16.07 -9.92 -22.74
N VAL A 401 17.32 -10.13 -23.14
CA VAL A 401 18.50 -9.44 -22.58
C VAL A 401 18.46 -7.91 -22.81
N THR A 402 17.79 -7.43 -23.86
CA THR A 402 17.65 -5.98 -24.15
C THR A 402 16.25 -5.58 -24.58
N SER A 403 15.25 -6.43 -24.30
CA SER A 403 13.87 -6.23 -24.75
C SER A 403 12.84 -6.82 -23.79
N VAL A 404 11.63 -6.26 -23.81
CA VAL A 404 10.45 -6.77 -23.09
C VAL A 404 9.25 -6.66 -24.03
N ASN A 405 8.48 -7.75 -24.16
CA ASN A 405 7.26 -7.80 -24.95
C ASN A 405 6.05 -7.70 -24.00
N LEU A 406 5.21 -6.69 -24.23
CA LEU A 406 4.01 -6.41 -23.45
C LEU A 406 2.75 -6.67 -24.30
N THR A 407 1.72 -7.20 -23.67
CA THR A 407 0.35 -7.29 -24.23
C THR A 407 -0.67 -6.81 -23.21
N TRP A 408 -1.83 -6.35 -23.68
CA TRP A 408 -2.94 -5.91 -22.85
C TRP A 408 -4.27 -6.13 -23.57
N GLU A 409 -5.38 -5.91 -22.88
CA GLU A 409 -6.73 -5.94 -23.44
C GLU A 409 -7.44 -4.59 -23.26
N VAL A 410 -8.44 -4.30 -24.11
CA VAL A 410 -9.29 -3.11 -23.98
C VAL A 410 -10.73 -3.45 -24.31
N ASN A 411 -11.60 -3.36 -23.30
CA ASN A 411 -13.00 -3.74 -23.37
C ASN A 411 -13.96 -2.60 -23.80
N ASP A 412 -13.42 -1.43 -24.14
CA ASP A 412 -14.20 -0.29 -24.63
C ASP A 412 -14.75 -0.52 -26.05
N ASN A 413 -16.00 -0.11 -26.29
CA ASN A 413 -16.64 -0.23 -27.61
C ASN A 413 -15.95 0.61 -28.70
N ALA A 414 -15.18 1.64 -28.33
CA ALA A 414 -14.42 2.50 -29.25
C ALA A 414 -12.94 2.07 -29.44
N SER A 415 -12.50 0.98 -28.80
CA SER A 415 -11.08 0.55 -28.73
C SER A 415 -10.39 0.37 -30.08
N HIS A 416 -11.16 0.01 -31.11
CA HIS A 416 -10.72 -0.09 -32.50
C HIS A 416 -10.17 1.23 -33.11
N SER A 417 -10.33 2.36 -32.40
CA SER A 417 -9.87 3.68 -32.82
C SER A 417 -8.76 4.25 -31.93
N TYR A 418 -8.35 3.51 -30.89
CA TYR A 418 -7.35 3.98 -29.94
C TYR A 418 -5.93 3.79 -30.46
N THR A 419 -5.03 4.62 -29.97
CA THR A 419 -3.59 4.34 -29.96
C THR A 419 -3.12 4.19 -28.53
N TYR A 420 -1.96 3.55 -28.33
CA TYR A 420 -1.43 3.25 -27.01
C TYR A 420 -0.10 3.97 -26.82
N ARG A 421 0.01 4.79 -25.78
CA ARG A 421 1.29 5.37 -25.36
C ARG A 421 1.91 4.47 -24.29
N ILE A 422 3.12 3.99 -24.54
CA ILE A 422 3.91 3.19 -23.60
C ILE A 422 5.01 4.08 -23.03
N GLU A 423 4.87 4.47 -21.78
CA GLU A 423 5.88 5.22 -21.03
C GLU A 423 6.84 4.25 -20.33
N ILE A 424 8.12 4.34 -20.68
CA ILE A 424 9.19 3.59 -20.03
C ILE A 424 9.82 4.56 -19.02
N ALA A 425 9.54 4.34 -17.74
CA ALA A 425 9.81 5.33 -16.68
C ALA A 425 11.26 5.85 -16.72
N ASN A 426 11.42 7.18 -16.79
CA ASN A 426 12.69 7.89 -16.88
C ASN A 426 13.57 7.58 -18.12
N VAL A 427 13.05 6.89 -19.14
CA VAL A 427 13.78 6.57 -20.38
C VAL A 427 13.19 7.31 -21.58
N ARG A 428 12.00 6.90 -22.05
CA ARG A 428 11.33 7.42 -23.25
C ARG A 428 9.88 6.94 -23.33
N ASN A 429 9.10 7.54 -24.25
CA ASN A 429 7.77 7.08 -24.61
C ASN A 429 7.80 6.44 -26.00
N GLU A 430 7.09 5.34 -26.16
CA GLU A 430 6.80 4.66 -27.43
C GLU A 430 5.30 4.72 -27.72
N THR A 431 4.89 4.43 -28.97
CA THR A 431 3.48 4.36 -29.36
C THR A 431 3.17 3.09 -30.14
N SER A 432 2.09 2.39 -29.80
CA SER A 432 1.57 1.24 -30.54
C SER A 432 0.15 1.51 -31.06
N ASN A 433 -0.17 0.91 -32.22
CA ASN A 433 -1.52 0.89 -32.80
C ASN A 433 -2.22 -0.46 -32.56
N ALA A 434 -1.57 -1.38 -31.85
CA ALA A 434 -2.06 -2.69 -31.49
C ALA A 434 -2.03 -2.84 -29.96
N THR A 435 -2.73 -3.84 -29.42
CA THR A 435 -2.73 -4.15 -27.98
C THR A 435 -1.50 -4.97 -27.54
N GLU A 436 -0.38 -4.71 -28.21
CA GLU A 436 0.93 -5.33 -28.00
C GLU A 436 2.04 -4.31 -28.33
N ALA A 437 3.20 -4.46 -27.69
CA ALA A 437 4.42 -3.73 -28.03
C ALA A 437 5.68 -4.54 -27.66
N GLU A 438 6.64 -4.58 -28.57
CA GLU A 438 8.02 -4.98 -28.30
C GLU A 438 8.85 -3.73 -27.96
N ILE A 439 9.34 -3.64 -26.72
CA ILE A 439 10.21 -2.56 -26.28
C ILE A 439 11.66 -3.04 -26.38
N THR A 440 12.48 -2.41 -27.23
CA THR A 440 13.89 -2.78 -27.44
C THR A 440 14.88 -1.73 -26.96
N GLY A 441 16.17 -2.10 -26.89
CA GLY A 441 17.25 -1.18 -26.51
C GLY A 441 17.25 -0.84 -25.03
N LEU A 442 16.83 -1.80 -24.20
CA LEU A 442 16.91 -1.76 -22.74
C LEU A 442 18.29 -2.26 -22.28
N ILE A 443 18.69 -1.90 -21.05
CA ILE A 443 19.97 -2.33 -20.46
C ILE A 443 19.78 -3.70 -19.78
N PRO A 444 20.65 -4.70 -20.03
CA PRO A 444 20.56 -6.03 -19.41
C PRO A 444 20.40 -5.99 -17.89
N GLY A 445 19.64 -6.96 -17.37
CA GLY A 445 19.34 -7.13 -15.95
C GLY A 445 18.75 -5.90 -15.22
N THR A 446 18.33 -4.86 -15.93
CA THR A 446 17.78 -3.62 -15.33
C THR A 446 16.26 -3.69 -15.26
N CYS A 447 15.71 -3.22 -14.14
CA CYS A 447 14.28 -3.22 -13.87
C CYS A 447 13.61 -1.93 -14.37
N TYR A 448 12.60 -2.08 -15.24
CA TYR A 448 11.86 -0.99 -15.83
C TYR A 448 10.40 -1.02 -15.40
N ASN A 449 9.82 0.16 -15.16
CA ASN A 449 8.39 0.32 -14.94
C ASN A 449 7.77 0.85 -16.24
N PHE A 450 6.87 0.06 -16.82
CA PHE A 450 6.17 0.34 -18.06
C PHE A 450 4.75 0.79 -17.75
N ARG A 451 4.34 1.93 -18.30
CA ARG A 451 2.98 2.43 -18.16
C ARG A 451 2.30 2.54 -19.51
N VAL A 452 1.22 1.79 -19.69
CA VAL A 452 0.44 1.77 -20.94
C VAL A 452 -0.83 2.59 -20.74
N PHE A 453 -0.97 3.62 -21.56
CA PHE A 453 -2.13 4.51 -21.59
C PHE A 453 -2.89 4.31 -22.91
N ALA A 454 -4.21 4.13 -22.83
CA ALA A 454 -5.07 4.20 -24.00
C ALA A 454 -5.38 5.67 -24.35
N VAL A 455 -5.20 6.03 -25.62
CA VAL A 455 -5.39 7.38 -26.15
C VAL A 455 -6.53 7.34 -27.18
N ALA A 456 -7.49 8.25 -27.06
CA ALA A 456 -8.63 8.34 -27.97
C ALA A 456 -8.21 8.78 -29.38
N ALA A 457 -9.16 8.72 -30.33
CA ALA A 457 -8.92 9.01 -31.75
C ALA A 457 -8.49 10.47 -32.06
N ASP A 458 -8.55 11.38 -31.09
CA ASP A 458 -8.01 12.74 -31.20
C ASP A 458 -6.48 12.82 -30.99
N GLY A 459 -5.86 11.73 -30.49
CA GLY A 459 -4.44 11.67 -30.15
C GLY A 459 -4.04 12.52 -28.93
N GLN A 460 -5.00 12.97 -28.13
CA GLN A 460 -4.77 13.87 -26.98
C GLN A 460 -5.52 13.43 -25.71
N THR A 461 -6.74 12.91 -25.84
CA THR A 461 -7.55 12.49 -24.69
C THR A 461 -7.10 11.12 -24.20
N GLU A 462 -6.36 11.11 -23.09
CA GLU A 462 -5.72 9.93 -22.52
C GLU A 462 -6.48 9.37 -21.30
N GLY A 463 -6.58 8.04 -21.23
CA GLY A 463 -7.13 7.29 -20.09
C GLY A 463 -6.17 7.19 -18.90
N GLU A 464 -6.56 6.42 -17.88
CA GLU A 464 -5.66 6.10 -16.77
C GLU A 464 -4.63 5.03 -17.21
N GLY A 465 -3.36 5.23 -16.89
CA GLY A 465 -2.28 4.32 -17.29
C GLY A 465 -2.16 3.10 -16.39
N ALA A 466 -2.23 1.90 -16.96
CA ALA A 466 -1.89 0.66 -16.25
C ALA A 466 -0.37 0.53 -16.15
N SER A 467 0.15 0.11 -14.99
CA SER A 467 1.60 -0.02 -14.73
C SER A 467 2.00 -1.49 -14.54
N ILE A 468 3.13 -1.91 -15.12
CA ILE A 468 3.79 -3.19 -14.82
C ILE A 468 5.30 -2.97 -14.70
N SER A 469 5.94 -3.63 -13.72
CA SER A 469 7.39 -3.60 -13.56
C SER A 469 7.98 -4.93 -14.00
N GLN A 470 9.03 -4.89 -14.83
CA GLN A 470 9.73 -6.07 -15.31
C GLN A 470 11.23 -5.77 -15.49
N CYS A 471 12.09 -6.70 -15.11
CA CYS A 471 13.52 -6.64 -15.39
C CYS A 471 13.83 -7.40 -16.67
N THR A 472 14.75 -6.89 -17.49
CA THR A 472 15.31 -7.63 -18.63
C THR A 472 16.20 -8.78 -18.14
N GLU A 473 16.45 -9.79 -18.97
CA GLU A 473 17.41 -10.84 -18.62
C GLU A 473 18.84 -10.26 -18.46
N PRO A 474 19.60 -10.66 -17.43
CA PRO A 474 21.04 -10.46 -17.39
C PRO A 474 21.77 -11.20 -18.53
N ASN A 475 22.93 -10.71 -18.96
CA ASN A 475 23.82 -11.55 -19.78
C ASN A 475 24.36 -12.73 -18.95
N LYS A 476 24.74 -13.81 -19.64
CA LYS A 476 25.48 -14.90 -19.00
C LYS A 476 26.78 -14.40 -18.35
N VAL A 477 27.12 -15.01 -17.22
CA VAL A 477 28.41 -14.76 -16.58
C VAL A 477 29.56 -15.24 -17.48
N LEU A 478 30.69 -14.55 -17.40
CA LEU A 478 31.89 -14.79 -18.19
C LEU A 478 33.00 -15.34 -17.30
N ASP A 479 34.00 -15.97 -17.92
CA ASP A 479 35.24 -16.46 -17.28
C ASP A 479 35.04 -17.23 -15.96
N LEU A 480 33.94 -18.00 -15.88
CA LEU A 480 33.64 -18.88 -14.75
C LEU A 480 34.75 -19.92 -14.58
N GLN A 481 35.47 -19.81 -13.47
CA GLN A 481 36.66 -20.62 -13.17
C GLN A 481 36.70 -21.07 -11.71
N VAL A 482 37.37 -22.20 -11.48
CA VAL A 482 37.68 -22.72 -10.16
C VAL A 482 39.01 -22.13 -9.69
N VAL A 483 39.02 -21.52 -8.50
CA VAL A 483 40.21 -20.87 -7.92
C VAL A 483 40.88 -21.75 -6.86
N ASP A 484 40.11 -22.44 -6.02
CA ASP A 484 40.63 -23.34 -4.99
C ASP A 484 39.71 -24.56 -4.80
N VAL A 485 40.28 -25.66 -4.31
CA VAL A 485 39.61 -26.96 -4.16
C VAL A 485 40.09 -27.64 -2.88
N GLY A 486 39.16 -27.87 -1.95
CA GLY A 486 39.41 -28.61 -0.72
C GLY A 486 38.86 -30.04 -0.73
N GLU A 487 38.84 -30.67 0.45
CA GLU A 487 38.18 -31.97 0.65
C GLU A 487 36.66 -31.85 0.57
N THR A 488 36.09 -30.78 1.13
CA THR A 488 34.64 -30.57 1.24
C THR A 488 34.16 -29.23 0.69
N PHE A 489 35.03 -28.50 -0.02
CA PHE A 489 34.70 -27.21 -0.62
C PHE A 489 35.33 -27.01 -2.01
N VAL A 490 34.74 -26.12 -2.80
CA VAL A 490 35.26 -25.59 -4.09
C VAL A 490 34.98 -24.09 -4.15
N ASN A 491 35.98 -23.30 -4.50
CA ASN A 491 35.86 -21.84 -4.66
C ASN A 491 35.78 -21.47 -6.13
N LEU A 492 34.72 -20.73 -6.48
CA LEU A 492 34.40 -20.29 -7.84
C LEU A 492 34.54 -18.77 -7.96
N THR A 493 34.97 -18.30 -9.12
CA THR A 493 34.93 -16.88 -9.51
C THR A 493 34.43 -16.74 -10.94
N TRP A 494 33.82 -15.62 -11.27
CA TRP A 494 33.36 -15.28 -12.62
C TRP A 494 33.43 -13.76 -12.83
N GLU A 495 33.15 -13.29 -14.05
CA GLU A 495 33.04 -11.88 -14.40
C GLU A 495 31.67 -11.56 -15.00
N VAL A 496 31.27 -10.29 -14.95
CA VAL A 496 30.04 -9.76 -15.57
C VAL A 496 30.39 -8.46 -16.27
N ASN A 497 30.04 -8.37 -17.56
CA ASN A 497 30.28 -7.18 -18.39
C ASN A 497 29.04 -6.28 -18.55
N ASP A 498 27.95 -6.61 -17.86
CA ASP A 498 26.77 -5.74 -17.78
C ASP A 498 27.06 -4.54 -16.88
N ASN A 499 26.39 -3.42 -17.19
CA ASN A 499 26.38 -2.23 -16.35
C ASN A 499 24.93 -1.93 -15.95
N PRO A 500 24.30 -2.81 -15.15
CA PRO A 500 22.90 -2.66 -14.76
C PRO A 500 22.73 -1.48 -13.81
N SER A 501 21.49 -0.98 -13.68
CA SER A 501 21.20 0.09 -12.70
C SER A 501 21.21 -0.43 -11.25
N ASP A 502 20.92 -1.72 -11.06
CA ASP A 502 20.83 -2.39 -9.77
C ASP A 502 21.80 -3.61 -9.73
N PRO A 503 22.37 -3.96 -8.57
CA PRO A 503 23.32 -5.07 -8.47
C PRO A 503 22.64 -6.44 -8.67
N TYR A 504 23.30 -7.33 -9.40
CA TYR A 504 22.86 -8.71 -9.57
C TYR A 504 23.05 -9.55 -8.30
N THR A 505 22.20 -10.57 -8.17
CA THR A 505 22.51 -11.75 -7.37
C THR A 505 22.85 -12.91 -8.30
N TYR A 506 23.53 -13.93 -7.79
CA TYR A 506 23.97 -15.08 -8.58
C TYR A 506 23.42 -16.35 -7.95
N ARG A 507 22.72 -17.17 -8.73
CA ARG A 507 22.31 -18.52 -8.33
C ARG A 507 23.32 -19.53 -8.85
N ILE A 508 23.88 -20.32 -7.95
CA ILE A 508 24.84 -21.38 -8.28
C ILE A 508 24.13 -22.72 -8.11
N GLU A 509 23.76 -23.36 -9.21
CA GLU A 509 23.30 -24.75 -9.21
C GLU A 509 24.50 -25.67 -9.04
N VAL A 510 24.49 -26.50 -8.00
CA VAL A 510 25.54 -27.47 -7.69
C VAL A 510 24.96 -28.87 -7.92
N ALA A 511 25.49 -29.58 -8.91
CA ALA A 511 24.98 -30.88 -9.35
C ALA A 511 26.05 -31.99 -9.30
N ASN A 512 25.65 -33.18 -8.88
CA ASN A 512 26.43 -34.41 -8.92
C ASN A 512 25.53 -35.57 -9.40
N GLY A 513 25.67 -35.95 -10.66
CA GLY A 513 24.82 -36.96 -11.30
C GLY A 513 23.35 -36.50 -11.33
N THR A 514 22.51 -37.14 -10.53
CA THR A 514 21.07 -36.84 -10.41
C THR A 514 20.71 -35.97 -9.21
N SER A 515 21.67 -35.66 -8.32
CA SER A 515 21.44 -34.82 -7.15
C SER A 515 21.90 -33.40 -7.44
N PHE A 516 21.04 -32.41 -7.21
CA PHE A 516 21.38 -30.99 -7.35
C PHE A 516 20.76 -30.16 -6.23
N TRP A 517 21.35 -29.01 -5.95
CA TRP A 517 20.79 -27.95 -5.09
C TRP A 517 21.29 -26.58 -5.57
N ASN A 518 20.69 -25.50 -5.06
CA ASN A 518 21.10 -24.14 -5.36
C ASN A 518 21.75 -23.49 -4.13
N GLU A 519 22.84 -22.77 -4.35
CA GLU A 519 23.39 -21.76 -3.44
C GLU A 519 23.23 -20.36 -4.08
N THR A 520 23.40 -19.29 -3.31
CA THR A 520 23.36 -17.92 -3.82
C THR A 520 24.57 -17.09 -3.39
N SER A 521 24.97 -16.13 -4.22
CA SER A 521 26.00 -15.13 -3.92
C SER A 521 25.58 -13.74 -4.39
N ASN A 522 26.01 -12.70 -3.67
CA ASN A 522 25.78 -11.30 -4.03
C ASN A 522 27.05 -10.64 -4.62
N VAL A 523 28.09 -11.44 -4.87
CA VAL A 523 29.39 -11.04 -5.44
C VAL A 523 29.78 -12.04 -6.52
N THR A 524 30.78 -11.71 -7.35
CA THR A 524 31.21 -12.57 -8.46
C THR A 524 32.15 -13.72 -8.04
N GLU A 525 31.95 -14.21 -6.82
CA GLU A 525 32.67 -15.33 -6.21
C GLU A 525 31.76 -16.13 -5.27
N ALA A 526 32.05 -17.41 -5.07
CA ALA A 526 31.36 -18.26 -4.09
C ALA A 526 32.25 -19.41 -3.58
N GLU A 527 32.22 -19.65 -2.27
CA GLU A 527 32.74 -20.87 -1.64
C GLU A 527 31.58 -21.87 -1.46
N ILE A 528 31.60 -22.95 -2.24
CA ILE A 528 30.60 -24.02 -2.13
C ILE A 528 31.12 -25.08 -1.16
N THR A 529 30.48 -25.22 0.00
CA THR A 529 30.91 -26.14 1.09
C THR A 529 30.07 -27.43 1.17
N LYS A 530 30.39 -28.30 2.13
CA LYS A 530 29.69 -29.58 2.43
C LYS A 530 29.70 -30.59 1.27
N LEU A 531 30.61 -30.43 0.33
CA LEU A 531 30.84 -31.36 -0.77
C LEU A 531 31.41 -32.69 -0.26
N ILE A 532 31.15 -33.78 -0.97
CA ILE A 532 31.68 -35.10 -0.63
C ILE A 532 33.12 -35.21 -1.17
N PRO A 533 34.12 -35.62 -0.36
CA PRO A 533 35.50 -35.78 -0.83
C PRO A 533 35.66 -36.72 -2.02
N GLY A 534 36.63 -36.43 -2.89
CA GLY A 534 37.00 -37.24 -4.06
C GLY A 534 35.90 -37.40 -5.13
N THR A 535 34.95 -36.46 -5.21
CA THR A 535 33.72 -36.56 -6.02
C THR A 535 33.63 -35.41 -7.02
N ASN A 536 33.11 -35.68 -8.24
CA ASN A 536 32.92 -34.65 -9.26
C ASN A 536 31.60 -33.89 -9.03
N TYR A 537 31.66 -32.57 -9.16
CA TYR A 537 30.50 -31.69 -9.14
C TYR A 537 30.51 -30.80 -10.39
N ASN A 538 29.35 -30.58 -10.99
CA ASN A 538 29.10 -29.59 -12.02
C ASN A 538 28.43 -28.38 -11.37
N PHE A 539 28.96 -27.19 -11.62
CA PHE A 539 28.51 -25.93 -11.05
C PHE A 539 28.02 -25.05 -12.19
N THR A 540 26.74 -24.63 -12.16
CA THR A 540 26.16 -23.72 -13.16
C THR A 540 25.77 -22.42 -12.48
N VAL A 541 26.39 -21.31 -12.90
CA VAL A 541 26.13 -19.97 -12.36
C VAL A 541 25.20 -19.20 -13.28
N PHE A 542 24.09 -18.73 -12.73
CA PHE A 542 23.10 -17.88 -13.38
C PHE A 542 23.17 -16.49 -12.75
N ALA A 543 23.23 -15.44 -13.57
CA ALA A 543 23.03 -14.07 -13.10
C ALA A 543 21.52 -13.80 -12.97
N VAL A 544 21.10 -13.22 -11.85
CA VAL A 544 19.71 -12.98 -11.48
C VAL A 544 19.51 -11.48 -11.24
N ALA A 545 18.52 -10.90 -11.90
CA ALA A 545 18.17 -9.49 -11.79
C ALA A 545 17.65 -9.13 -10.38
N ALA A 546 17.46 -7.83 -10.11
CA ALA A 546 17.08 -7.33 -8.80
C ALA A 546 15.66 -7.72 -8.33
N ASP A 547 14.82 -8.27 -9.21
CA ASP A 547 13.53 -8.88 -8.85
C ASP A 547 13.67 -10.26 -8.16
N GLY A 548 14.85 -10.88 -8.23
CA GLY A 548 15.11 -12.23 -7.73
C GLY A 548 14.39 -13.34 -8.49
N GLN A 549 13.89 -13.07 -9.71
CA GLN A 549 13.14 -14.02 -10.53
C GLN A 549 13.64 -14.10 -11.98
N THR A 550 14.08 -12.99 -12.56
CA THR A 550 14.55 -12.96 -13.95
C THR A 550 16.02 -13.40 -14.01
N GLU A 551 16.26 -14.58 -14.59
CA GLU A 551 17.58 -15.21 -14.67
C GLU A 551 18.12 -15.21 -16.11
N GLY A 552 19.41 -14.88 -16.28
CA GLY A 552 20.10 -15.00 -17.56
C GLY A 552 20.57 -16.43 -17.88
N GLU A 553 21.10 -16.64 -19.08
CA GLU A 553 21.69 -17.93 -19.50
C GLU A 553 22.83 -18.36 -18.53
N GLY A 554 22.76 -19.60 -18.01
CA GLY A 554 23.74 -20.12 -17.06
C GLY A 554 25.06 -20.57 -17.71
N ALA A 555 26.19 -20.28 -17.06
CA ALA A 555 27.51 -20.81 -17.45
C ALA A 555 27.92 -21.97 -16.52
N SER A 556 28.51 -23.04 -17.06
CA SER A 556 28.86 -24.25 -16.28
C SER A 556 30.36 -24.58 -16.26
N VAL A 557 30.85 -25.08 -15.12
CA VAL A 557 32.18 -25.67 -14.94
C VAL A 557 32.09 -26.94 -14.08
N SER A 558 32.99 -27.93 -14.27
CA SER A 558 32.99 -29.16 -13.43
C SER A 558 34.34 -29.44 -12.79
N GLN A 559 34.33 -29.96 -11.56
CA GLN A 559 35.53 -30.14 -10.74
C GLN A 559 35.39 -31.29 -9.73
N TYR A 560 36.47 -32.06 -9.56
CA TYR A 560 36.62 -33.06 -8.50
C TYR A 560 37.15 -32.42 -7.20
N THR A 561 36.51 -32.70 -6.08
CA THR A 561 37.05 -32.42 -4.72
C THR A 561 38.27 -33.29 -4.41
N ILE A 562 39.08 -32.86 -3.44
CA ILE A 562 40.22 -33.65 -2.93
C ILE A 562 39.68 -34.85 -2.13
N PRO A 563 40.22 -36.08 -2.28
CA PRO A 563 39.83 -37.21 -1.45
C PRO A 563 40.39 -37.08 -0.02
N SER A 564 39.63 -37.55 0.98
CA SER A 564 40.01 -37.40 2.39
C SER A 564 41.16 -38.36 2.79
N PRO A 565 42.09 -37.95 3.68
CA PRO A 565 43.18 -38.80 4.15
C PRO A 565 42.69 -39.97 5.02
N VAL A 566 43.49 -41.05 5.08
CA VAL A 566 43.17 -42.24 5.87
C VAL A 566 43.21 -41.98 7.37
N ASN A 567 42.24 -42.51 8.11
CA ASN A 567 42.18 -42.35 9.56
C ASN A 567 42.77 -43.56 10.31
N SER A 568 43.08 -43.38 11.59
CA SER A 568 43.48 -44.44 12.51
C SER A 568 44.66 -45.32 12.05
N PHE A 569 45.63 -44.73 11.33
CA PHE A 569 46.75 -45.49 10.74
C PHE A 569 47.61 -46.20 11.80
N GLN A 570 47.66 -47.52 11.70
CA GLN A 570 48.41 -48.48 12.51
C GLN A 570 49.47 -49.18 11.66
N CYS A 571 50.59 -49.51 12.29
CA CYS A 571 51.75 -50.09 11.64
C CYS A 571 52.50 -50.91 12.69
N GLU A 572 52.39 -52.23 12.59
CA GLU A 572 52.84 -53.16 13.64
C GLU A 572 53.86 -54.17 13.09
N PRO A 573 54.96 -54.45 13.81
CA PRO A 573 55.84 -55.56 13.48
C PRO A 573 55.19 -56.90 13.79
N VAL A 574 55.33 -57.85 12.88
CA VAL A 574 54.95 -59.25 13.13
C VAL A 574 56.14 -60.01 13.72
N ALA A 575 55.93 -60.70 14.84
CA ALA A 575 56.98 -61.44 15.54
C ALA A 575 57.68 -62.46 14.63
N ASN A 576 59.02 -62.47 14.65
CA ASN A 576 59.88 -63.33 13.81
C ASN A 576 59.67 -63.17 12.29
N MET A 577 59.12 -62.05 11.83
CA MET A 577 58.86 -61.79 10.41
C MET A 577 59.50 -60.48 9.94
N SER A 578 59.89 -60.48 8.67
CA SER A 578 60.55 -59.36 7.99
C SER A 578 59.60 -58.29 7.44
N TYR A 579 58.28 -58.48 7.51
CA TYR A 579 57.28 -57.53 6.98
C TYR A 579 56.53 -56.79 8.09
N LEU A 580 55.91 -55.67 7.72
CA LEU A 580 55.02 -54.91 8.59
C LEU A 580 53.56 -55.26 8.26
N MET A 581 52.70 -55.21 9.28
CA MET A 581 51.24 -55.20 9.09
C MET A 581 50.75 -53.77 9.23
N LEU A 582 50.18 -53.25 8.17
CA LEU A 582 49.59 -51.92 8.10
C LEU A 582 48.07 -52.05 8.22
N LYS A 583 47.42 -51.12 8.92
CA LYS A 583 45.95 -51.08 9.02
C LYS A 583 45.50 -49.64 9.15
N TRP A 584 44.42 -49.26 8.48
CA TRP A 584 43.83 -47.93 8.57
C TRP A 584 42.31 -48.04 8.42
N GLU A 585 41.59 -47.00 8.83
CA GLU A 585 40.16 -46.91 8.57
C GLU A 585 39.93 -46.26 7.20
N CYS A 586 38.88 -46.71 6.51
CA CYS A 586 38.50 -46.17 5.22
C CYS A 586 38.16 -44.68 5.35
N PRO A 587 38.70 -43.79 4.49
CA PRO A 587 38.41 -42.37 4.55
C PRO A 587 36.95 -42.10 4.13
N TYR A 588 36.42 -40.95 4.53
CA TYR A 588 35.10 -40.49 4.11
C TYR A 588 35.13 -39.96 2.67
N GLY A 589 34.04 -40.20 1.93
CA GLY A 589 33.91 -39.81 0.53
C GLY A 589 34.35 -40.89 -0.47
N ASN A 590 34.55 -40.49 -1.71
CA ASN A 590 34.90 -41.37 -2.82
C ASN A 590 36.43 -41.53 -2.96
N TYR A 591 36.88 -42.76 -3.12
CA TYR A 591 38.26 -43.13 -3.40
C TYR A 591 38.30 -44.36 -4.31
N SER A 592 39.44 -44.58 -4.98
CA SER A 592 39.64 -45.75 -5.85
C SER A 592 40.70 -46.72 -5.31
N HIS A 593 41.77 -46.20 -4.72
CA HIS A 593 42.84 -46.99 -4.11
C HIS A 593 43.69 -46.13 -3.15
N PHE A 594 44.61 -46.79 -2.43
CA PHE A 594 45.58 -46.21 -1.53
C PHE A 594 46.99 -46.42 -2.06
N ILE A 595 47.80 -45.37 -2.08
CA ILE A 595 49.21 -45.42 -2.46
C ILE A 595 50.05 -45.44 -1.17
N ILE A 596 50.82 -46.50 -1.01
CA ILE A 596 51.66 -46.78 0.16
C ILE A 596 53.11 -46.58 -0.26
N LYS A 597 53.85 -45.70 0.42
CA LYS A 597 55.29 -45.53 0.19
C LYS A 597 56.05 -45.84 1.47
N ILE A 598 57.03 -46.74 1.35
CA ILE A 598 57.89 -47.20 2.45
C ILE A 598 59.31 -46.74 2.14
N TYR A 599 59.91 -45.98 3.06
CA TYR A 599 61.26 -45.46 2.92
C TYR A 599 62.09 -45.71 4.18
N SER A 600 63.37 -45.99 3.97
CA SER A 600 64.38 -46.14 5.02
C SER A 600 65.58 -45.23 4.69
N ALA A 601 66.38 -44.87 5.68
CA ALA A 601 67.49 -43.93 5.50
C ALA A 601 68.52 -44.38 4.45
N ASP A 602 68.65 -45.70 4.26
CA ASP A 602 69.72 -46.33 3.47
C ASP A 602 69.19 -47.11 2.24
N SER A 603 67.95 -46.86 1.80
CA SER A 603 67.28 -47.74 0.81
C SER A 603 66.32 -47.00 -0.11
N SER A 604 66.13 -47.51 -1.33
CA SER A 604 65.18 -46.97 -2.31
C SER A 604 63.72 -47.05 -1.83
N VAL A 605 62.91 -46.06 -2.20
CA VAL A 605 61.48 -46.02 -1.86
C VAL A 605 60.75 -47.21 -2.50
N ILE A 606 60.09 -48.03 -1.69
CA ILE A 606 59.16 -49.06 -2.15
C ILE A 606 57.78 -48.40 -2.26
N THR A 607 57.12 -48.53 -3.40
CA THR A 607 55.74 -48.07 -3.59
C THR A 607 54.86 -49.29 -3.82
N GLU A 608 53.79 -49.41 -3.04
CA GLU A 608 52.78 -50.47 -3.13
C GLU A 608 51.39 -49.83 -3.18
N GLU A 609 50.40 -50.55 -3.71
CA GLU A 609 49.02 -50.08 -3.83
C GLU A 609 48.07 -51.05 -3.09
N SER A 610 47.02 -50.50 -2.48
CA SER A 610 45.93 -51.28 -1.89
C SER A 610 44.57 -50.76 -2.35
N GLN A 611 43.66 -51.67 -2.71
CA GLN A 611 42.26 -51.33 -2.99
C GLN A 611 41.37 -51.42 -1.73
N SER A 612 41.90 -51.94 -0.61
CA SER A 612 41.17 -52.15 0.64
C SER A 612 41.85 -51.45 1.83
N CYS A 613 41.02 -51.08 2.80
CA CYS A 613 41.39 -50.41 4.05
C CYS A 613 41.11 -51.31 5.28
N SER A 614 40.01 -52.07 5.24
CA SER A 614 39.52 -52.87 6.38
C SER A 614 40.36 -54.11 6.70
N GLU A 615 41.07 -54.65 5.71
CA GLU A 615 41.96 -55.80 5.87
C GLU A 615 43.39 -55.34 6.17
N GLY A 616 44.09 -56.04 7.06
CA GLY A 616 45.47 -55.70 7.38
C GLY A 616 46.38 -55.91 6.17
N PHE A 617 46.92 -54.82 5.63
CA PHE A 617 47.81 -54.86 4.48
C PHE A 617 49.20 -55.36 4.90
N LYS A 618 49.67 -56.40 4.23
CA LYS A 618 50.98 -57.01 4.42
C LYS A 618 51.97 -56.41 3.43
N THR A 619 53.00 -55.72 3.93
CA THR A 619 54.08 -55.19 3.07
C THR A 619 54.89 -56.30 2.42
N SER A 620 55.59 -55.98 1.34
CA SER A 620 56.74 -56.78 0.88
C SER A 620 57.77 -57.00 2.01
N PRO A 621 58.58 -58.09 1.96
CA PRO A 621 59.61 -58.36 2.95
C PRO A 621 60.66 -57.24 3.04
N LEU A 622 61.01 -56.83 4.26
CA LEU A 622 61.96 -55.76 4.58
C LEU A 622 63.16 -56.32 5.40
N ASP A 623 64.12 -55.47 5.74
CA ASP A 623 65.23 -55.86 6.63
C ASP A 623 64.72 -56.02 8.07
N TYR A 624 65.18 -57.05 8.79
CA TYR A 624 64.90 -57.23 10.22
C TYR A 624 65.53 -56.13 11.09
N PHE A 625 64.89 -55.81 12.22
CA PHE A 625 65.30 -54.79 13.19
C PHE A 625 65.63 -53.40 12.61
N LYS A 626 65.07 -53.05 11.44
CA LYS A 626 65.29 -51.77 10.76
C LYS A 626 64.07 -50.87 10.85
N THR A 627 64.31 -49.57 10.92
CA THR A 627 63.26 -48.54 11.01
C THR A 627 62.88 -48.06 9.61
N TYR A 628 61.58 -47.93 9.38
CA TYR A 628 60.97 -47.46 8.16
C TYR A 628 59.97 -46.35 8.48
N ASN A 629 59.89 -45.34 7.62
CA ASN A 629 58.75 -44.44 7.58
C ASN A 629 57.81 -44.95 6.48
N VAL A 630 56.53 -45.04 6.82
CA VAL A 630 55.46 -45.49 5.92
C VAL A 630 54.47 -44.34 5.78
N THR A 631 54.17 -43.96 4.54
CA THR A 631 53.11 -43.00 4.21
C THR A 631 51.99 -43.69 3.44
N VAL A 632 50.74 -43.45 3.82
CA VAL A 632 49.56 -43.90 3.09
C VAL A 632 48.82 -42.66 2.56
N THR A 633 48.48 -42.68 1.27
CA THR A 633 47.81 -41.56 0.57
C THR A 633 46.56 -42.09 -0.12
N THR A 634 45.41 -41.43 0.04
CA THR A 634 44.17 -41.78 -0.67
C THR A 634 44.21 -41.22 -2.09
N PHE A 635 43.81 -42.00 -3.09
CA PHE A 635 43.70 -41.55 -4.49
C PHE A 635 42.26 -41.66 -5.02
N SER A 636 41.77 -40.59 -5.65
CA SER A 636 40.49 -40.58 -6.37
C SER A 636 40.62 -39.78 -7.67
N ASN A 637 40.34 -40.43 -8.81
CA ASN A 637 40.15 -39.80 -10.12
C ASN A 637 41.18 -38.71 -10.53
N GLY A 638 42.46 -38.94 -10.22
CA GLY A 638 43.56 -38.03 -10.57
C GLY A 638 44.09 -37.19 -9.40
N ASN A 639 43.30 -37.01 -8.34
CA ASN A 639 43.67 -36.26 -7.14
C ASN A 639 44.15 -37.19 -6.00
N THR A 640 45.07 -36.69 -5.18
CA THR A 640 45.60 -37.36 -3.98
C THR A 640 45.30 -36.58 -2.71
N SER A 641 45.00 -37.27 -1.62
CA SER A 641 44.91 -36.66 -0.28
C SER A 641 46.28 -36.19 0.21
N SER A 642 46.29 -35.47 1.34
CA SER A 642 47.53 -35.33 2.12
C SER A 642 48.02 -36.72 2.62
N PRO A 643 49.34 -37.01 2.60
CA PRO A 643 49.87 -38.30 3.00
C PRO A 643 49.91 -38.44 4.54
N VAL A 644 49.38 -39.53 5.06
CA VAL A 644 49.40 -39.86 6.49
C VAL A 644 50.62 -40.74 6.78
N GLN A 645 51.51 -40.27 7.65
CA GLN A 645 52.81 -40.90 7.90
C GLN A 645 52.94 -41.54 9.28
N LYS A 646 53.65 -42.66 9.38
CA LYS A 646 54.03 -43.31 10.65
C LYS A 646 55.41 -43.96 10.55
N THR A 647 56.19 -43.83 11.62
CA THR A 647 57.48 -44.53 11.78
C THR A 647 57.26 -45.87 12.44
N CYS A 648 57.79 -46.93 11.85
CA CYS A 648 57.64 -48.31 12.32
C CYS A 648 59.00 -49.02 12.30
N LYS A 649 59.13 -50.07 13.11
CA LYS A 649 60.35 -50.89 13.15
C LYS A 649 59.98 -52.36 12.97
N THR A 650 60.68 -53.06 12.09
CA THR A 650 60.47 -54.51 11.85
C THR A 650 60.93 -55.34 13.05
N SER A 651 60.44 -56.58 13.11
CA SER A 651 60.77 -57.50 14.21
C SER A 651 62.24 -57.94 14.21
N ILE A 652 62.63 -58.68 15.24
CA ILE A 652 63.89 -59.42 15.32
C ILE A 652 63.68 -60.89 14.90
N THR A 653 64.76 -61.58 14.52
CA THR A 653 64.77 -63.02 14.22
C THR A 653 66.07 -63.69 14.71
N ASP A 654 66.25 -64.99 14.45
CA ASP A 654 67.47 -65.74 14.77
C ASP A 654 68.72 -64.98 14.27
N PRO A 655 69.77 -64.76 15.08
CA PRO A 655 70.95 -64.02 14.60
C PRO A 655 71.66 -64.77 13.47
N PRO A 656 72.34 -64.10 12.53
CA PRO A 656 73.19 -64.77 11.55
C PRO A 656 74.20 -65.72 12.20
N ALA A 657 74.19 -66.99 11.76
CA ALA A 657 75.08 -68.01 12.31
C ALA A 657 76.55 -67.72 11.94
N PRO A 658 77.50 -67.76 12.90
CA PRO A 658 78.89 -67.43 12.64
C PRO A 658 79.55 -68.53 11.81
N LYS A 659 80.37 -68.13 10.83
CA LYS A 659 81.05 -69.07 9.91
C LYS A 659 82.21 -69.85 10.57
N THR A 660 82.63 -69.46 11.77
CA THR A 660 83.77 -70.03 12.50
C THR A 660 83.35 -70.87 13.70
N ALA A 661 83.89 -72.08 13.82
CA ALA A 661 83.74 -72.92 15.02
C ALA A 661 84.46 -72.32 16.24
N PRO A 662 84.02 -72.62 17.48
CA PRO A 662 84.73 -72.23 18.69
C PRO A 662 86.00 -73.07 18.88
N VAL A 663 87.02 -72.46 19.48
CA VAL A 663 88.32 -73.11 19.75
C VAL A 663 88.33 -73.68 21.17
N ILE A 664 88.68 -74.95 21.31
CA ILE A 664 88.86 -75.59 22.63
C ILE A 664 90.34 -75.66 23.01
N LYS A 665 90.66 -75.31 24.25
CA LYS A 665 91.98 -75.60 24.87
C LYS A 665 91.78 -76.38 26.17
N VAL A 666 92.65 -77.35 26.44
CA VAL A 666 92.61 -78.11 27.71
C VAL A 666 93.20 -77.24 28.84
N LEU A 667 92.52 -77.19 29.99
CA LEU A 667 93.00 -76.46 31.18
C LEU A 667 93.48 -77.41 32.29
N SER A 668 92.83 -78.56 32.45
CA SER A 668 93.19 -79.61 33.42
C SER A 668 92.64 -80.97 32.99
N TYR A 669 92.85 -81.99 33.80
CA TYR A 669 92.25 -83.32 33.68
C TYR A 669 90.70 -83.34 33.72
N ASN A 670 90.07 -82.26 34.22
CA ASN A 670 88.62 -82.14 34.40
C ASN A 670 88.03 -80.80 33.91
N SER A 671 88.81 -79.97 33.19
CA SER A 671 88.36 -78.68 32.67
C SER A 671 89.01 -78.27 31.34
N LEU A 672 88.27 -77.51 30.53
CA LEU A 672 88.69 -76.96 29.23
C LEU A 672 88.23 -75.50 29.12
N SER A 673 88.82 -74.71 28.23
CA SER A 673 88.26 -73.42 27.80
C SER A 673 87.62 -73.54 26.41
N VAL A 674 86.52 -72.82 26.21
CA VAL A 674 85.85 -72.62 24.92
C VAL A 674 86.01 -71.14 24.54
N GLU A 675 86.64 -70.87 23.41
CA GLU A 675 86.90 -69.53 22.90
C GLU A 675 86.09 -69.26 21.62
N PHE A 676 85.37 -68.14 21.57
CA PHE A 676 84.52 -67.78 20.44
C PHE A 676 84.39 -66.26 20.26
N PHE A 677 83.92 -65.82 19.08
CA PHE A 677 83.63 -64.42 18.79
C PHE A 677 82.13 -64.15 18.83
N ASP A 678 81.75 -62.90 19.04
CA ASP A 678 80.35 -62.46 18.94
C ASP A 678 79.68 -62.87 17.62
N PHE A 679 78.37 -63.10 17.69
CA PHE A 679 77.51 -63.26 16.52
C PHE A 679 77.27 -61.88 15.87
N GLU A 680 76.76 -61.85 14.64
CA GLU A 680 76.37 -60.57 14.02
C GLU A 680 75.01 -60.10 14.60
N ALA A 681 74.93 -58.88 15.09
CA ALA A 681 73.71 -58.32 15.70
C ALA A 681 72.77 -57.63 14.68
N VAL A 682 72.86 -58.02 13.40
CA VAL A 682 72.16 -57.35 12.27
C VAL A 682 70.65 -57.56 12.32
N TYR A 683 70.19 -58.71 12.80
CA TYR A 683 68.75 -59.04 12.92
C TYR A 683 68.17 -58.76 14.32
N GLY A 684 68.90 -58.03 15.17
CA GLY A 684 68.50 -57.70 16.53
C GLY A 684 69.69 -57.68 17.49
N PRO A 685 69.56 -57.00 18.65
CA PRO A 685 70.59 -57.01 19.68
C PRO A 685 70.72 -58.42 20.26
N LEU A 686 71.95 -58.90 20.38
CA LEU A 686 72.23 -60.18 21.03
C LEU A 686 71.98 -60.03 22.53
N LYS A 687 71.24 -60.99 23.11
CA LYS A 687 70.84 -61.04 24.51
C LYS A 687 71.63 -62.05 25.33
N ALA A 688 71.98 -63.18 24.74
CA ALA A 688 72.72 -64.22 25.43
C ALA A 688 73.54 -65.12 24.50
N TYR A 689 74.48 -65.85 25.10
CA TYR A 689 75.15 -67.01 24.52
C TYR A 689 75.00 -68.23 25.44
N ALA A 690 74.73 -69.42 24.89
CA ALA A 690 74.79 -70.68 25.62
C ALA A 690 75.94 -71.55 25.08
N VAL A 691 76.87 -71.94 25.94
CA VAL A 691 77.97 -72.85 25.60
C VAL A 691 77.48 -74.29 25.79
N MET A 692 77.54 -75.06 24.72
CA MET A 692 77.12 -76.46 24.67
C MET A 692 78.34 -77.37 24.62
N ILE A 693 78.32 -78.45 25.40
CA ILE A 693 79.36 -79.49 25.42
C ILE A 693 78.77 -80.77 24.83
N ILE A 694 79.53 -81.39 23.93
CA ILE A 694 79.12 -82.51 23.09
C ILE A 694 80.17 -83.62 23.22
N THR A 695 79.71 -84.83 23.58
CA THR A 695 80.52 -86.07 23.58
C THR A 695 80.04 -87.09 22.55
N GLU A 696 78.95 -86.79 21.85
CA GLU A 696 78.36 -87.63 20.80
C GLU A 696 79.27 -87.62 19.54
N GLU A 697 79.14 -88.62 18.67
CA GLU A 697 79.84 -88.61 17.38
C GLU A 697 79.20 -87.60 16.41
N GLY A 698 80.03 -86.78 15.76
CA GLY A 698 79.57 -85.71 14.87
C GLY A 698 79.19 -84.42 15.59
N CYS A 699 78.21 -83.71 15.04
CA CYS A 699 77.62 -82.47 15.56
C CYS A 699 76.09 -82.66 15.48
N PRO A 700 75.42 -83.02 16.58
CA PRO A 700 73.98 -83.32 16.56
C PRO A 700 73.15 -82.03 16.36
N PRO A 701 71.86 -82.14 15.99
CA PRO A 701 70.96 -80.98 15.95
C PRO A 701 70.90 -80.31 17.33
N LEU A 702 71.41 -79.07 17.45
CA LEU A 702 71.66 -78.45 18.75
C LEU A 702 70.43 -77.75 19.36
N LYS A 703 69.44 -77.33 18.55
CA LYS A 703 68.26 -76.60 19.04
C LYS A 703 67.45 -77.42 20.04
N SER A 704 67.12 -78.67 19.69
CA SER A 704 66.45 -79.64 20.57
C SER A 704 67.33 -80.23 21.68
N LYS A 705 68.53 -79.67 21.88
CA LYS A 705 69.46 -80.02 22.96
C LYS A 705 69.68 -78.88 23.96
N LEU A 706 69.08 -77.71 23.75
CA LEU A 706 69.20 -76.56 24.65
C LEU A 706 68.60 -76.83 26.05
N ASN A 707 67.58 -77.69 26.14
CA ASN A 707 66.91 -78.02 27.41
C ASN A 707 67.70 -78.99 28.31
N TYR A 708 68.73 -79.68 27.81
CA TYR A 708 69.46 -80.69 28.59
C TYR A 708 70.54 -80.09 29.47
N THR A 709 70.57 -80.54 30.72
CA THR A 709 71.52 -80.10 31.75
C THR A 709 72.69 -81.06 31.92
N TYR A 710 73.75 -80.61 32.60
CA TYR A 710 74.86 -81.47 33.02
C TYR A 710 74.42 -82.68 33.87
N GLU A 711 73.34 -82.56 34.66
CA GLU A 711 72.82 -83.69 35.44
C GLU A 711 72.12 -84.74 34.55
N ASP A 712 71.49 -84.31 33.46
CA ASP A 712 70.94 -85.23 32.45
C ASP A 712 72.05 -85.94 31.65
N PHE A 713 73.13 -85.22 31.35
CA PHE A 713 74.37 -85.79 30.80
C PHE A 713 75.00 -86.82 31.75
N LYS A 714 75.14 -86.53 33.06
CA LYS A 714 75.66 -87.50 34.04
C LYS A 714 74.74 -88.72 34.21
N LYS A 715 73.42 -88.54 34.05
CA LYS A 715 72.42 -89.63 33.98
C LYS A 715 72.41 -90.36 32.62
N LYS A 716 73.32 -90.03 31.69
CA LYS A 716 73.45 -90.58 30.33
C LYS A 716 72.20 -90.43 29.45
N LYS A 717 71.34 -89.45 29.71
CA LYS A 717 70.15 -89.18 28.86
C LYS A 717 70.51 -88.59 27.50
N THR A 718 71.66 -87.93 27.40
CA THR A 718 72.25 -87.38 26.16
C THR A 718 73.75 -87.20 26.38
N GLY A 719 74.53 -87.16 25.30
CA GLY A 719 75.92 -86.69 25.31
C GLY A 719 76.08 -85.20 24.98
N THR A 720 74.99 -84.44 24.80
CA THR A 720 75.02 -83.01 24.48
C THR A 720 74.21 -82.20 25.49
N TYR A 721 74.83 -81.23 26.16
CA TYR A 721 74.16 -80.40 27.18
C TYR A 721 74.68 -78.96 27.17
N VAL A 722 73.87 -78.02 27.66
CA VAL A 722 74.31 -76.64 27.92
C VAL A 722 75.07 -76.62 29.25
N THR A 723 76.31 -76.13 29.22
CA THR A 723 77.19 -76.08 30.40
C THR A 723 77.26 -74.69 31.03
N TYR A 724 76.97 -73.63 30.27
CA TYR A 724 77.11 -72.24 30.70
C TYR A 724 76.23 -71.32 29.86
N VAL A 725 75.61 -70.31 30.48
CA VAL A 725 74.83 -69.27 29.79
C VAL A 725 75.37 -67.90 30.20
N ILE A 726 75.60 -67.03 29.20
CA ILE A 726 76.19 -65.70 29.33
C ILE A 726 75.15 -64.68 28.88
N GLU A 727 74.83 -63.69 29.71
CA GLU A 727 74.10 -62.50 29.26
C GLU A 727 75.08 -61.47 28.65
N THR A 728 74.66 -60.81 27.58
CA THR A 728 75.44 -59.77 26.90
C THR A 728 75.37 -58.40 27.60
N GLU A 729 74.40 -58.18 28.50
CA GLU A 729 74.08 -56.87 29.10
C GLU A 729 75.12 -56.31 30.10
N LYS A 730 76.33 -56.89 30.16
CA LYS A 730 77.46 -56.37 30.96
C LYS A 730 78.68 -55.91 30.16
N ALA A 731 78.63 -55.90 28.83
CA ALA A 731 79.66 -55.28 27.99
C ALA A 731 79.30 -53.82 27.63
N LYS A 732 80.12 -52.85 28.08
CA LYS A 732 79.98 -51.43 27.70
C LYS A 732 80.80 -51.11 26.44
N LEU A 733 80.12 -50.49 25.46
CA LEU A 733 80.59 -49.95 24.18
C LEU A 733 81.12 -50.94 23.11
N PRO A 734 80.76 -50.75 21.83
CA PRO A 734 81.20 -51.61 20.73
C PRO A 734 82.45 -51.07 20.04
N SER A 735 83.58 -51.79 20.13
CA SER A 735 84.66 -51.75 19.13
C SER A 735 85.57 -52.96 19.34
N PHE A 736 86.00 -53.59 18.24
CA PHE A 736 86.64 -54.91 18.17
C PHE A 736 85.74 -56.10 18.56
N ARG A 737 85.84 -57.19 17.79
CA ARG A 737 85.13 -58.46 18.05
C ARG A 737 85.44 -58.94 19.47
N SER A 738 84.45 -58.98 20.35
CA SER A 738 84.66 -59.52 21.71
C SER A 738 84.98 -61.00 21.58
N GLN A 739 86.17 -61.41 22.00
CA GLN A 739 86.53 -62.81 22.12
C GLN A 739 86.14 -63.29 23.51
N HIS A 740 85.10 -64.10 23.59
CA HIS A 740 84.64 -64.73 24.83
C HIS A 740 85.49 -65.97 25.11
N ILE A 741 85.94 -66.14 26.37
CA ILE A 741 86.74 -67.28 26.83
C ILE A 741 86.06 -67.87 28.06
N ILE A 742 85.41 -69.03 27.90
CA ILE A 742 84.63 -69.67 28.97
C ILE A 742 85.34 -70.92 29.47
N SER A 743 85.65 -70.94 30.78
CA SER A 743 86.21 -72.12 31.46
C SER A 743 85.11 -73.10 31.85
N VAL A 744 85.09 -74.25 31.18
CA VAL A 744 84.15 -75.35 31.39
C VAL A 744 84.73 -76.35 32.39
N GLY A 745 83.91 -76.86 33.31
CA GLY A 745 84.32 -77.81 34.35
C GLY A 745 84.66 -77.19 35.71
N LYS A 746 84.27 -75.93 35.96
CA LYS A 746 84.60 -75.17 37.19
C LYS A 746 83.56 -75.28 38.32
N GLY A 747 82.40 -75.91 38.08
CA GLY A 747 81.38 -76.20 39.10
C GLY A 747 80.39 -75.07 39.41
N ASN A 748 80.47 -73.92 38.74
CA ASN A 748 79.48 -72.84 38.86
C ASN A 748 78.17 -73.15 38.12
N THR A 749 77.09 -72.46 38.48
CA THR A 749 75.76 -72.62 37.85
C THR A 749 75.25 -71.27 37.33
N THR A 750 74.69 -71.26 36.13
CA THR A 750 74.12 -70.08 35.44
C THR A 750 72.80 -70.49 34.81
N TYR A 751 71.69 -69.81 35.13
CA TYR A 751 70.34 -70.10 34.62
C TYR A 751 69.99 -71.60 34.74
N GLY A 752 70.12 -72.18 35.93
CA GLY A 752 69.90 -73.62 36.17
C GLY A 752 70.98 -74.57 35.59
N TYR A 753 71.71 -74.18 34.54
CA TYR A 753 72.77 -74.98 33.93
C TYR A 753 74.04 -74.99 34.78
N LYS A 754 74.44 -76.19 35.19
CA LYS A 754 75.60 -76.46 36.04
C LYS A 754 76.83 -76.79 35.19
N ASN A 755 77.89 -76.01 35.33
CA ASN A 755 79.17 -76.17 34.66
C ASN A 755 80.06 -77.23 35.35
N GLY A 756 79.53 -78.43 35.56
CA GLY A 756 80.17 -79.45 36.39
C GLY A 756 81.45 -80.06 35.79
N PRO A 757 82.30 -80.69 36.61
CA PRO A 757 83.61 -81.20 36.20
C PRO A 757 83.53 -82.26 35.09
N LEU A 758 84.40 -82.11 34.09
CA LEU A 758 84.50 -83.03 32.97
C LEU A 758 85.20 -84.34 33.40
N THR A 759 84.94 -85.41 32.66
CA THR A 759 85.48 -86.75 32.94
C THR A 759 86.88 -86.88 32.33
N PRO A 760 87.91 -87.25 33.11
CA PRO A 760 89.26 -87.50 32.61
C PRO A 760 89.29 -88.59 31.54
N LEU A 761 90.27 -88.53 30.62
CA LEU A 761 90.42 -89.47 29.50
C LEU A 761 89.23 -89.52 28.51
N HIS A 762 88.23 -88.65 28.65
CA HIS A 762 87.12 -88.53 27.72
C HIS A 762 87.35 -87.41 26.70
N SER A 763 86.62 -87.47 25.58
CA SER A 763 86.73 -86.49 24.50
C SER A 763 85.50 -85.58 24.41
N TYR A 764 85.75 -84.31 24.12
CA TYR A 764 84.74 -83.26 24.08
C TYR A 764 84.84 -82.42 22.79
N ARG A 765 83.68 -81.97 22.31
CA ARG A 765 83.50 -80.86 21.37
C ARG A 765 82.64 -79.78 22.04
N ALA A 766 82.63 -78.59 21.46
CA ALA A 766 81.79 -77.49 21.90
C ALA A 766 81.11 -76.81 20.70
N SER A 767 79.94 -76.25 20.95
CA SER A 767 79.29 -75.27 20.09
C SER A 767 78.71 -74.16 20.97
N VAL A 768 78.50 -72.98 20.40
CA VAL A 768 77.89 -71.84 21.06
C VAL A 768 76.59 -71.51 20.34
N ALA A 769 75.52 -71.41 21.11
CA ALA A 769 74.24 -70.88 20.65
C ALA A 769 74.18 -69.38 20.96
N GLY A 770 73.89 -68.54 19.98
CA GLY A 770 73.73 -67.09 20.14
C GLY A 770 72.28 -66.68 19.96
N PHE A 771 71.79 -65.82 20.84
CA PHE A 771 70.38 -65.48 20.97
C PHE A 771 70.12 -63.99 20.78
N THR A 772 69.18 -63.61 19.90
CA THR A 772 68.59 -62.26 19.83
C THR A 772 67.39 -62.12 20.77
N ASN A 773 66.69 -63.23 21.03
CA ASN A 773 65.69 -63.37 22.09
C ASN A 773 65.87 -64.70 22.80
N ILE A 774 65.76 -64.72 24.13
CA ILE A 774 65.91 -65.93 24.95
C ILE A 774 64.84 -65.97 26.03
N ASN A 775 64.02 -67.02 26.00
CA ASN A 775 62.98 -67.28 26.99
C ASN A 775 63.35 -68.51 27.82
N PHE A 776 62.94 -68.53 29.10
CA PHE A 776 63.22 -69.61 30.04
C PHE A 776 61.92 -70.14 30.67
N THR A 777 61.90 -71.43 31.03
CA THR A 777 60.85 -72.04 31.86
C THR A 777 60.94 -71.54 33.31
N ALA A 778 59.94 -71.89 34.13
CA ALA A 778 59.96 -71.60 35.57
C ALA A 778 61.16 -72.23 36.30
N GLU A 779 61.77 -73.32 35.80
CA GLU A 779 63.01 -73.90 36.32
C GLU A 779 64.29 -73.25 35.76
N ASN A 780 64.19 -72.15 35.01
CA ASN A 780 65.27 -71.46 34.28
C ASN A 780 65.90 -72.26 33.11
N ILE A 781 65.19 -73.21 32.52
CA ILE A 781 65.65 -73.95 31.34
C ILE A 781 65.25 -73.22 30.05
N ILE A 782 66.12 -73.14 29.04
CA ILE A 782 65.86 -72.42 27.79
C ILE A 782 64.68 -73.05 27.02
N MET A 783 63.71 -72.23 26.63
CA MET A 783 62.56 -72.60 25.81
C MET A 783 62.90 -72.43 24.31
N GLU A 784 63.18 -73.54 23.62
CA GLU A 784 63.65 -73.53 22.23
C GLU A 784 62.63 -72.98 21.21
N GLU A 785 61.33 -73.10 21.48
CA GLU A 785 60.24 -72.64 20.60
C GLU A 785 60.04 -71.12 20.64
N TYR A 786 60.39 -70.48 21.76
CA TYR A 786 60.19 -69.04 22.00
C TYR A 786 61.50 -68.24 22.04
N SER A 787 62.62 -68.90 21.76
CA SER A 787 63.95 -68.29 21.70
C SER A 787 64.45 -68.22 20.25
N TYR A 788 64.94 -67.05 19.86
CA TYR A 788 65.52 -66.82 18.53
C TYR A 788 67.02 -67.08 18.62
N VAL A 789 67.48 -68.15 17.97
CA VAL A 789 68.77 -68.80 18.22
C VAL A 789 69.40 -69.38 16.97
N SER A 790 70.69 -69.05 16.79
CA SER A 790 71.58 -69.70 15.83
C SER A 790 72.75 -70.36 16.55
N PHE A 791 73.43 -71.30 15.89
CA PHE A 791 74.53 -72.07 16.46
C PHE A 791 75.80 -71.89 15.65
N SER A 792 76.94 -71.81 16.33
CA SER A 792 78.24 -71.95 15.68
C SER A 792 78.45 -73.39 15.18
N PRO A 793 79.27 -73.61 14.15
CA PRO A 793 79.77 -74.94 13.82
C PRO A 793 80.44 -75.61 15.03
N CYS A 794 80.32 -76.93 15.18
CA CYS A 794 80.98 -77.63 16.28
C CYS A 794 82.51 -77.57 16.17
N SER A 795 83.19 -77.46 17.31
CA SER A 795 84.65 -77.52 17.41
C SER A 795 85.23 -78.87 16.97
N ASN A 796 86.55 -78.88 16.78
CA ASN A 796 87.34 -80.12 16.76
C ASN A 796 87.24 -80.86 18.11
N LYS A 797 87.43 -82.18 18.06
CA LYS A 797 87.39 -83.10 19.21
C LYS A 797 88.70 -83.01 20.01
N VAL A 798 88.61 -82.82 21.33
CA VAL A 798 89.76 -82.70 22.23
C VAL A 798 89.61 -83.67 23.40
N SER A 799 90.67 -84.36 23.81
CA SER A 799 90.67 -85.33 24.93
C SER A 799 91.36 -84.78 26.17
N LEU A 800 90.82 -85.08 27.36
CA LEU A 800 91.39 -84.62 28.65
C LEU A 800 92.47 -85.57 29.22
N PRO A 801 93.50 -85.05 29.89
CA PRO A 801 94.55 -85.84 30.55
C PRO A 801 94.05 -86.50 31.85
N GLN A 802 94.91 -87.29 32.50
CA GLN A 802 94.61 -88.07 33.70
C GLN A 802 94.66 -87.22 35.00
N ASP A 803 93.91 -87.64 36.03
CA ASP A 803 93.81 -87.00 37.34
C ASP A 803 95.13 -87.09 38.17
N PRO A 804 95.73 -85.96 38.61
CA PRO A 804 96.93 -85.94 39.45
C PRO A 804 96.70 -86.21 40.96
N GLY A 805 95.46 -86.33 41.44
CA GLY A 805 95.07 -86.15 42.85
C GLY A 805 95.05 -87.37 43.79
N VAL A 806 96.02 -88.30 43.72
CA VAL A 806 96.05 -89.51 44.60
C VAL A 806 96.78 -89.30 45.94
N ILE A 807 97.20 -88.08 46.30
CA ILE A 807 98.02 -87.81 47.50
C ILE A 807 97.54 -86.56 48.29
N ALA A 808 97.23 -86.78 49.58
CA ALA A 808 97.02 -85.78 50.66
C ALA A 808 95.88 -84.74 50.50
N GLY A 809 95.27 -84.18 51.56
CA GLY A 809 95.43 -84.45 52.99
C GLY A 809 94.99 -83.31 53.91
N ALA A 810 93.70 -83.30 54.30
CA ALA A 810 93.11 -82.71 55.52
C ALA A 810 92.94 -81.16 55.70
N VAL A 811 92.03 -80.84 56.64
CA VAL A 811 91.86 -79.61 57.46
C VAL A 811 90.88 -78.49 56.99
N ILE A 812 89.66 -78.52 57.57
CA ILE A 812 88.94 -77.47 58.35
C ILE A 812 88.96 -76.01 57.80
N GLY A 813 87.87 -75.23 57.70
CA GLY A 813 86.50 -75.37 58.21
C GLY A 813 86.16 -74.35 59.32
N CYS A 814 85.64 -73.15 59.01
CA CYS A 814 85.03 -72.26 60.00
C CYS A 814 84.18 -71.12 59.39
N LEU A 815 83.18 -70.68 60.19
CA LEU A 815 82.40 -69.43 60.10
C LEU A 815 81.28 -69.32 59.04
N LEU A 816 80.17 -69.98 59.41
CA LEU A 816 78.79 -69.57 59.10
C LEU A 816 78.41 -68.22 59.75
N ALA A 817 77.35 -67.62 59.18
CA ALA A 817 76.31 -66.82 59.82
C ALA A 817 76.65 -65.47 60.47
N ILE A 818 75.96 -64.40 59.99
CA ILE A 818 75.19 -63.44 60.83
C ILE A 818 74.31 -62.52 59.94
N LEU A 819 72.98 -62.59 60.15
CA LEU A 819 71.92 -61.54 60.11
C LEU A 819 71.84 -60.58 58.88
N ALA A 820 70.76 -60.45 58.08
CA ALA A 820 69.38 -60.96 58.09
C ALA A 820 68.33 -60.35 59.06
N VAL A 821 68.37 -59.05 59.41
CA VAL A 821 67.41 -58.45 60.38
C VAL A 821 66.67 -57.14 59.99
N VAL A 822 67.22 -56.22 59.19
CA VAL A 822 66.69 -54.83 59.13
C VAL A 822 65.76 -54.53 57.93
N ALA A 823 64.68 -55.31 57.77
CA ALA A 823 63.75 -55.18 56.63
C ALA A 823 62.30 -54.75 57.00
N ILE A 824 61.99 -54.41 58.26
CA ILE A 824 60.59 -54.41 58.76
C ILE A 824 60.09 -53.06 59.35
N VAL A 825 60.95 -52.07 59.65
CA VAL A 825 60.55 -50.94 60.52
C VAL A 825 59.94 -49.73 59.78
N GLY A 826 60.22 -49.51 58.49
CA GLY A 826 59.86 -48.24 57.81
C GLY A 826 58.39 -48.07 57.38
N TYR A 827 57.60 -49.15 57.31
CA TYR A 827 56.30 -49.15 56.60
C TYR A 827 55.08 -48.75 57.47
N ILE A 828 55.21 -48.70 58.80
CA ILE A 828 54.04 -48.67 59.71
C ILE A 828 54.12 -47.53 60.74
N PHE A 829 54.34 -46.27 60.31
CA PHE A 829 53.95 -45.13 61.16
C PHE A 829 53.32 -43.94 60.43
N TRP A 830 52.04 -44.16 60.12
CA TRP A 830 50.95 -43.31 60.64
C TRP A 830 50.57 -42.04 59.88
N THR A 831 49.71 -42.26 58.88
CA THR A 831 48.71 -41.27 58.47
C THR A 831 47.67 -41.02 59.58
N ARG A 832 47.53 -39.77 60.08
CA ARG A 832 46.25 -39.00 60.17
C ARG A 832 46.21 -37.85 61.23
N ARG A 833 45.61 -36.74 60.78
CA ARG A 833 44.69 -35.79 61.48
C ARG A 833 45.23 -34.64 62.37
N ARG A 834 44.96 -33.42 61.88
CA ARG A 834 44.21 -32.26 62.46
C ARG A 834 43.95 -31.26 61.29
N LYS A 835 42.89 -30.45 61.11
CA LYS A 835 41.71 -29.95 61.89
C LYS A 835 42.03 -29.02 63.07
N ASP A 836 41.31 -27.91 63.30
CA ASP A 836 39.96 -27.47 62.89
C ASP A 836 39.80 -25.92 63.00
N LYS A 837 38.66 -25.35 62.53
CA LYS A 837 38.13 -23.96 62.74
C LYS A 837 38.78 -22.77 61.98
N ARG A 838 38.12 -21.60 61.81
CA ARG A 838 36.69 -21.19 61.52
C ARG A 838 36.64 -19.64 61.39
N ASN A 839 35.86 -19.11 60.44
CA ASN A 839 35.23 -17.76 60.33
C ASN A 839 35.89 -16.48 60.91
N THR A 840 36.17 -15.51 60.03
CA THR A 840 35.62 -14.12 59.99
C THR A 840 35.96 -13.56 58.59
N GLU A 841 35.03 -13.11 57.73
CA GLU A 841 34.03 -12.03 57.85
C GLU A 841 34.68 -10.64 57.88
N VAL A 842 34.59 -9.90 56.76
CA VAL A 842 35.02 -8.50 56.63
C VAL A 842 33.95 -7.68 55.90
N SER A 843 33.52 -6.63 56.59
CA SER A 843 32.55 -5.58 56.26
C SER A 843 32.40 -5.18 54.78
N PHE A 844 31.16 -5.15 54.30
CA PHE A 844 30.75 -4.36 53.14
C PHE A 844 30.53 -2.89 53.53
N SER A 845 31.04 -1.98 52.69
CA SER A 845 30.69 -0.55 52.74
C SER A 845 29.38 -0.29 51.98
N PRO A 846 28.53 0.66 52.42
CA PRO A 846 27.27 0.92 51.74
C PRO A 846 27.51 1.65 50.41
N ILE A 847 27.20 0.96 49.30
CA ILE A 847 27.28 1.53 47.95
C ILE A 847 26.20 2.61 47.80
N LYS A 848 26.61 3.82 47.38
CA LYS A 848 25.68 4.86 46.96
C LYS A 848 25.12 4.49 45.59
N VAL A 849 23.80 4.35 45.52
CA VAL A 849 23.04 4.14 44.26
C VAL A 849 23.51 5.13 43.19
N LYS A 850 24.14 4.63 42.12
CA LYS A 850 24.40 5.41 40.91
C LYS A 850 23.05 5.73 40.27
N LYS A 851 22.81 7.01 39.95
CA LYS A 851 21.87 7.35 38.87
C LYS A 851 22.48 6.88 37.55
N SER A 852 21.63 6.50 36.58
CA SER A 852 22.11 6.00 35.29
C SER A 852 23.04 7.03 34.62
N LYS A 853 23.94 6.53 33.77
CA LYS A 853 24.97 7.33 33.11
C LYS A 853 24.94 7.05 31.62
N MET A 854 24.28 7.93 30.87
CA MET A 854 24.45 8.00 29.43
C MET A 854 25.93 8.19 29.10
N ILE A 855 26.48 7.26 28.33
CA ILE A 855 27.85 7.28 27.83
C ILE A 855 27.77 7.75 26.37
N LYS A 856 28.47 8.83 26.03
CA LYS A 856 28.59 9.23 24.63
C LYS A 856 29.32 8.16 23.83
N VAL A 857 28.87 7.91 22.60
CA VAL A 857 29.45 6.93 21.66
C VAL A 857 30.97 7.09 21.51
N GLU A 858 31.46 8.33 21.42
CA GLU A 858 32.89 8.67 21.34
C GLU A 858 33.74 8.09 22.51
N ASN A 859 33.14 7.98 23.69
CA ASN A 859 33.77 7.49 24.91
C ASN A 859 33.44 6.02 25.22
N PHE A 860 32.49 5.42 24.49
CA PHE A 860 32.00 4.06 24.79
C PHE A 860 33.11 3.02 24.68
N GLU A 861 34.03 3.14 23.72
CA GLU A 861 35.17 2.22 23.60
C GLU A 861 36.09 2.22 24.83
N SER A 862 36.33 3.40 25.43
CA SER A 862 37.14 3.52 26.63
C SER A 862 36.41 3.00 27.87
N TYR A 863 35.09 3.21 27.92
CA TYR A 863 34.22 2.62 28.93
C TYR A 863 34.18 1.09 28.82
N PHE A 864 33.97 0.54 27.63
CA PHE A 864 33.88 -0.89 27.36
C PHE A 864 35.15 -1.62 27.79
N LYS A 865 36.34 -1.13 27.36
CA LYS A 865 37.64 -1.68 27.77
C LYS A 865 37.84 -1.63 29.30
N LYS A 866 37.30 -0.61 29.98
CA LYS A 866 37.35 -0.53 31.44
C LYS A 866 36.42 -1.54 32.11
N GLN A 867 35.19 -1.70 31.65
CA GLN A 867 34.23 -2.63 32.27
C GLN A 867 34.53 -4.11 31.95
N GLN A 868 35.17 -4.39 30.81
CA GLN A 868 35.65 -5.71 30.40
C GLN A 868 36.90 -6.18 31.17
N ALA A 869 37.64 -5.26 31.80
CA ALA A 869 38.84 -5.59 32.57
C ALA A 869 38.55 -6.57 33.73
N ASP A 870 39.58 -7.29 34.16
CA ASP A 870 39.54 -8.26 35.26
C ASP A 870 38.39 -9.28 35.13
N SER A 871 38.23 -9.84 33.93
CA SER A 871 37.16 -10.79 33.55
C SER A 871 35.75 -10.20 33.69
N ASN A 872 35.48 -9.11 32.96
CA ASN A 872 34.19 -8.40 32.94
C ASN A 872 33.74 -7.82 34.30
N CYS A 873 34.66 -7.57 35.24
CA CYS A 873 34.33 -7.20 36.61
C CYS A 873 33.43 -5.95 36.71
N GLY A 874 33.60 -4.97 35.82
CA GLY A 874 32.75 -3.77 35.79
C GLY A 874 31.34 -4.03 35.25
N PHE A 875 31.19 -4.93 34.28
CA PHE A 875 29.86 -5.36 33.81
C PHE A 875 29.15 -6.26 34.84
N ALA A 876 29.90 -7.09 35.57
CA ALA A 876 29.38 -7.88 36.68
C ALA A 876 28.84 -6.99 37.82
N GLU A 877 29.55 -5.92 38.19
CA GLU A 877 29.07 -4.93 39.18
C GLU A 877 27.71 -4.32 38.77
N GLU A 878 27.61 -3.83 37.53
CA GLU A 878 26.37 -3.27 36.98
C GLU A 878 25.23 -4.29 36.91
N TYR A 879 25.53 -5.52 36.49
CA TYR A 879 24.55 -6.58 36.39
C TYR A 879 24.02 -7.04 37.76
N GLU A 880 24.87 -7.04 38.78
CA GLU A 880 24.51 -7.35 40.17
C GLU A 880 23.55 -6.31 40.75
N GLU A 881 23.83 -5.00 40.56
CA GLU A 881 22.93 -3.91 40.97
C GLU A 881 21.52 -4.09 40.37
N LEU A 882 21.44 -4.46 39.08
CA LEU A 882 20.18 -4.67 38.37
C LEU A 882 19.34 -5.83 38.92
N LYS A 883 19.88 -6.78 39.70
CA LYS A 883 19.11 -7.95 40.20
C LYS A 883 17.97 -7.56 41.15
N SER A 884 18.11 -6.45 41.86
CA SER A 884 17.09 -5.93 42.78
C SER A 884 16.05 -5.02 42.09
N THR A 885 16.16 -4.79 40.78
CA THR A 885 15.27 -3.89 40.04
C THR A 885 13.91 -4.54 39.79
N GLY A 886 12.83 -3.81 40.07
CA GLY A 886 11.44 -4.19 39.77
C GLY A 886 10.85 -5.33 40.62
N VAL A 887 11.65 -6.15 41.31
CA VAL A 887 11.20 -7.42 41.97
C VAL A 887 10.08 -7.24 43.01
N HIS A 888 10.01 -6.06 43.63
CA HIS A 888 8.99 -5.68 44.62
C HIS A 888 7.62 -5.34 44.03
N GLN A 889 7.49 -5.25 42.71
CA GLN A 889 6.22 -4.88 42.07
C GLN A 889 5.16 -5.99 42.21
N PRO A 890 3.87 -5.62 42.37
CA PRO A 890 2.76 -6.58 42.45
C PRO A 890 2.66 -7.50 41.24
N LYS A 891 2.28 -8.76 41.51
CA LYS A 891 2.06 -9.86 40.55
C LYS A 891 0.75 -10.61 40.88
N PHE A 892 -0.19 -9.95 41.52
CA PHE A 892 -1.39 -10.55 42.10
C PHE A 892 -2.18 -11.36 41.07
N ALA A 893 -2.39 -10.83 39.86
CA ALA A 893 -3.12 -11.54 38.82
C ALA A 893 -2.43 -12.85 38.39
N ALA A 894 -1.09 -12.90 38.45
CA ALA A 894 -0.30 -14.07 38.10
C ALA A 894 -0.22 -15.14 39.21
N GLU A 895 -0.44 -14.73 40.46
CA GLU A 895 -0.35 -15.57 41.66
C GLU A 895 -1.69 -16.24 42.03
N ILE A 896 -2.81 -15.73 41.49
CA ILE A 896 -4.17 -16.30 41.57
C ILE A 896 -4.17 -17.77 41.09
N PRO A 897 -4.79 -18.72 41.83
CA PRO A 897 -4.72 -20.16 41.55
C PRO A 897 -5.04 -20.57 40.11
N GLU A 898 -6.09 -19.98 39.53
CA GLU A 898 -6.61 -20.23 38.18
C GLU A 898 -5.57 -19.87 37.10
N ASN A 899 -4.76 -18.84 37.35
CA ASN A 899 -3.75 -18.34 36.40
C ASN A 899 -2.40 -19.05 36.54
N ARG A 900 -2.16 -19.81 37.62
CA ARG A 900 -0.89 -20.54 37.82
C ARG A 900 -0.62 -21.53 36.68
N GLY A 901 -1.66 -22.20 36.18
CA GLY A 901 -1.58 -23.12 35.04
C GLY A 901 -1.33 -22.44 33.69
N LYS A 902 -1.43 -21.10 33.62
CA LYS A 902 -1.09 -20.29 32.43
C LYS A 902 0.36 -19.79 32.43
N ASN A 903 1.12 -20.05 33.49
CA ASN A 903 2.52 -19.63 33.63
C ASN A 903 3.47 -20.79 33.36
N ARG A 904 4.36 -20.67 32.36
CA ARG A 904 5.36 -21.70 32.02
C ARG A 904 6.39 -21.89 33.14
N TYR A 905 6.65 -20.83 33.89
CA TYR A 905 7.55 -20.84 35.04
C TYR A 905 6.90 -20.13 36.24
N ASN A 906 6.92 -20.78 37.40
CA ASN A 906 6.33 -20.25 38.64
C ASN A 906 7.06 -19.01 39.20
N ASN A 907 8.29 -18.76 38.77
CA ASN A 907 9.12 -17.62 39.16
C ASN A 907 9.23 -16.53 38.08
N VAL A 908 8.57 -16.68 36.92
CA VAL A 908 8.53 -15.68 35.84
C VAL A 908 7.09 -15.21 35.66
N LEU A 909 6.69 -14.26 36.49
CA LEU A 909 5.31 -13.77 36.61
C LEU A 909 5.22 -12.31 36.16
N PRO A 910 4.25 -11.93 35.31
CA PRO A 910 4.11 -10.56 34.82
C PRO A 910 3.71 -9.61 35.96
N TYR A 911 4.32 -8.42 36.02
CA TYR A 911 3.89 -7.38 36.97
C TYR A 911 2.51 -6.82 36.58
N ASP A 912 1.64 -6.56 37.55
CA ASP A 912 0.26 -6.10 37.31
C ASP A 912 0.17 -4.74 36.59
N ILE A 913 1.17 -3.87 36.80
CA ILE A 913 1.23 -2.51 36.24
C ILE A 913 1.37 -2.49 34.71
N SER A 914 2.03 -3.50 34.15
CA SER A 914 2.45 -3.58 32.75
C SER A 914 1.89 -4.80 32.03
N ARG A 915 1.24 -5.74 32.74
CA ARG A 915 0.73 -6.97 32.13
C ARG A 915 -0.28 -6.67 31.00
N VAL A 916 -0.23 -7.48 29.95
CA VAL A 916 -1.27 -7.45 28.92
C VAL A 916 -2.56 -8.00 29.53
N LYS A 917 -3.68 -7.33 29.24
CA LYS A 917 -5.03 -7.73 29.68
C LYS A 917 -5.88 -8.03 28.46
N LEU A 918 -6.42 -9.24 28.37
CA LEU A 918 -7.30 -9.68 27.30
C LEU A 918 -8.76 -9.31 27.58
N SER A 919 -9.65 -9.45 26.60
CA SER A 919 -11.09 -9.27 26.82
C SER A 919 -11.68 -10.40 27.66
N ASP A 920 -12.65 -10.07 28.52
CA ASP A 920 -13.21 -10.98 29.51
C ASP A 920 -14.25 -11.94 28.91
N LEU A 921 -13.83 -13.17 28.65
CA LEU A 921 -14.70 -14.29 28.27
C LEU A 921 -15.38 -14.90 29.53
N ASN A 922 -16.34 -14.18 30.10
CA ASN A 922 -17.27 -14.64 31.16
C ASN A 922 -16.64 -15.24 32.44
N SER A 923 -15.34 -15.05 32.70
CA SER A 923 -14.69 -15.45 33.96
C SER A 923 -13.76 -14.34 34.45
N ALA A 924 -13.65 -14.18 35.78
CA ALA A 924 -12.84 -13.13 36.42
C ALA A 924 -11.31 -13.29 36.22
N THR A 925 -10.89 -14.29 35.45
CA THR A 925 -9.49 -14.58 35.10
C THR A 925 -9.31 -14.76 33.57
N GLY A 926 -10.32 -14.37 32.78
CA GLY A 926 -10.27 -14.39 31.31
C GLY A 926 -9.28 -13.39 30.71
N ASP A 927 -9.03 -12.27 31.41
CA ASP A 927 -8.07 -11.24 31.01
C ASP A 927 -6.60 -11.68 31.03
N TYR A 928 -6.27 -12.84 31.63
CA TYR A 928 -4.88 -13.15 31.97
C TYR A 928 -4.13 -13.89 30.87
N ILE A 929 -2.97 -13.32 30.50
CA ILE A 929 -1.88 -13.96 29.77
C ILE A 929 -0.54 -13.57 30.40
N ASN A 930 0.45 -14.47 30.37
CA ASN A 930 1.81 -14.16 30.85
C ASN A 930 2.60 -13.35 29.80
N ALA A 931 2.26 -12.07 29.71
CA ALA A 931 2.93 -11.08 28.87
C ALA A 931 2.88 -9.69 29.51
N ASN A 932 3.85 -8.83 29.18
CA ASN A 932 3.91 -7.43 29.62
C ASN A 932 4.16 -6.52 28.42
N TYR A 933 3.53 -5.33 28.41
CA TYR A 933 3.98 -4.23 27.58
C TYR A 933 5.37 -3.79 28.02
N MET A 934 6.27 -3.62 27.05
CA MET A 934 7.62 -3.14 27.28
C MET A 934 7.84 -1.82 26.51
N PRO A 935 8.53 -0.85 27.13
CA PRO A 935 8.95 0.36 26.44
C PRO A 935 9.99 0.03 25.36
N GLY A 936 9.80 0.60 24.18
CA GLY A 936 10.84 0.76 23.17
C GLY A 936 11.55 2.09 23.33
N TYR A 937 12.10 2.61 22.23
CA TYR A 937 12.74 3.92 22.22
C TYR A 937 11.70 5.06 22.14
N THR A 938 10.78 5.00 21.18
CA THR A 938 9.76 6.04 20.93
C THR A 938 8.47 5.90 21.75
N SER A 939 8.09 4.67 22.14
CA SER A 939 6.79 4.37 22.77
C SER A 939 6.89 3.45 23.98
N LYS A 940 6.11 3.74 25.02
CA LYS A 940 5.98 2.90 26.24
C LYS A 940 5.28 1.56 26.00
N LYS A 941 4.68 1.36 24.82
CA LYS A 941 4.02 0.11 24.40
C LYS A 941 4.56 -0.41 23.06
N ALA A 942 5.77 -0.03 22.65
CA ALA A 942 6.35 -0.46 21.38
C ALA A 942 6.46 -2.00 21.26
N PHE A 943 6.58 -2.70 22.39
CA PHE A 943 6.74 -4.14 22.43
C PHE A 943 5.76 -4.80 23.42
N ILE A 944 5.47 -6.07 23.19
CA ILE A 944 4.94 -7.00 24.19
C ILE A 944 5.96 -8.11 24.40
N ALA A 945 6.45 -8.28 25.63
CA ALA A 945 7.28 -9.42 26.02
C ALA A 945 6.42 -10.53 26.61
N ALA A 946 6.35 -11.68 25.95
CA ALA A 946 5.53 -12.82 26.35
C ALA A 946 6.37 -14.10 26.55
N GLN A 947 5.88 -15.03 27.38
CA GLN A 947 6.41 -16.40 27.37
C GLN A 947 6.03 -17.12 26.07
N GLY A 948 6.80 -18.14 25.68
CA GLY A 948 6.40 -19.06 24.62
C GLY A 948 5.15 -19.83 25.07
N PRO A 949 4.03 -19.78 24.33
CA PRO A 949 2.73 -20.29 24.77
C PRO A 949 2.81 -21.76 25.20
N LEU A 950 1.99 -22.11 26.19
CA LEU A 950 1.70 -23.48 26.63
C LEU A 950 0.54 -24.04 25.81
N ALA A 951 0.35 -25.37 25.82
CA ALA A 951 -0.74 -26.01 25.07
C ALA A 951 -2.12 -25.41 25.42
N ASN A 952 -2.37 -25.19 26.71
CA ASN A 952 -3.57 -24.56 27.25
C ASN A 952 -3.61 -23.02 27.17
N THR A 953 -2.60 -22.36 26.58
CA THR A 953 -2.58 -20.90 26.38
C THR A 953 -2.32 -20.50 24.92
N THR A 954 -2.38 -21.43 23.97
CA THR A 954 -2.25 -21.12 22.52
C THR A 954 -3.41 -20.25 22.02
N GLU A 955 -4.62 -20.49 22.53
CA GLU A 955 -5.81 -19.66 22.28
C GLU A 955 -5.65 -18.25 22.87
N ASP A 956 -5.27 -18.14 24.16
CA ASP A 956 -5.02 -16.83 24.80
C ASP A 956 -3.93 -16.04 24.04
N PHE A 957 -2.93 -16.72 23.47
CA PHE A 957 -1.84 -16.11 22.70
C PHE A 957 -2.30 -15.55 21.35
N TRP A 958 -3.13 -16.27 20.59
CA TRP A 958 -3.73 -15.72 19.36
C TRP A 958 -4.81 -14.67 19.65
N ARG A 959 -5.58 -14.81 20.74
CA ARG A 959 -6.47 -13.76 21.22
C ARG A 959 -5.70 -12.47 21.55
N MET A 960 -4.52 -12.59 22.17
CA MET A 960 -3.62 -11.44 22.38
C MET A 960 -3.15 -10.80 21.07
N ILE A 961 -2.70 -11.60 20.10
CA ILE A 961 -2.24 -11.10 18.79
C ILE A 961 -3.34 -10.32 18.09
N TRP A 962 -4.56 -10.87 18.06
CA TRP A 962 -5.71 -10.21 17.46
C TRP A 962 -6.13 -8.94 18.20
N GLU A 963 -6.44 -9.04 19.50
CA GLU A 963 -6.97 -7.92 20.29
C GLU A 963 -5.99 -6.75 20.41
N LYS A 964 -4.68 -7.03 20.42
CA LYS A 964 -3.65 -5.99 20.62
C LYS A 964 -3.05 -5.52 19.30
N ASN A 965 -3.71 -5.81 18.18
CA ASN A 965 -3.39 -5.30 16.85
C ASN A 965 -1.93 -5.63 16.43
N ILE A 966 -1.46 -6.84 16.73
CA ILE A 966 -0.07 -7.26 16.49
C ILE A 966 0.09 -7.76 15.05
N TYR A 967 0.95 -7.09 14.28
CA TYR A 967 1.34 -7.50 12.91
C TYR A 967 2.71 -8.20 12.85
N CYS A 968 3.57 -8.03 13.86
CA CYS A 968 4.92 -8.57 13.89
C CYS A 968 5.18 -9.39 15.15
N ILE A 969 5.59 -10.64 14.98
CA ILE A 969 5.97 -11.57 16.07
C ILE A 969 7.46 -11.90 15.93
N VAL A 970 8.20 -11.84 17.03
CA VAL A 970 9.62 -12.21 17.11
C VAL A 970 9.75 -13.39 18.07
N MET A 971 10.07 -14.56 17.52
CA MET A 971 10.28 -15.80 18.27
C MET A 971 11.77 -16.11 18.37
N LEU A 972 12.32 -16.10 19.58
CA LEU A 972 13.75 -16.25 19.85
C LEU A 972 14.07 -17.61 20.49
N THR A 973 13.38 -18.69 20.11
CA THR A 973 13.54 -20.02 20.72
C THR A 973 13.07 -21.10 19.75
N LYS A 974 13.69 -22.28 19.77
CA LYS A 974 13.10 -23.47 19.13
C LYS A 974 11.98 -23.99 20.03
N CYS A 975 10.97 -24.65 19.45
CA CYS A 975 9.88 -25.25 20.25
C CYS A 975 10.42 -26.24 21.29
N VAL A 976 11.47 -26.99 20.93
CA VAL A 976 12.20 -27.91 21.81
C VAL A 976 13.69 -27.55 21.79
N GLU A 977 14.28 -27.35 22.97
CA GLU A 977 15.73 -27.19 23.14
C GLU A 977 16.18 -28.16 24.25
N GLN A 978 17.30 -28.87 24.04
CA GLN A 978 17.83 -29.91 24.94
C GLN A 978 16.77 -30.95 25.40
N ALA A 979 15.93 -31.40 24.46
CA ALA A 979 14.81 -32.32 24.70
C ALA A 979 13.74 -31.82 25.71
N ARG A 980 13.64 -30.50 25.92
CA ARG A 980 12.60 -29.86 26.74
C ARG A 980 11.78 -28.88 25.92
N THR A 981 10.45 -28.93 26.03
CA THR A 981 9.56 -27.98 25.35
C THR A 981 9.72 -26.58 25.95
N LYS A 982 10.24 -25.66 25.14
CA LYS A 982 10.45 -24.25 25.48
C LYS A 982 9.27 -23.39 25.06
N CYS A 983 8.60 -23.75 23.97
CA CYS A 983 7.44 -23.09 23.39
C CYS A 983 6.60 -24.17 22.69
N GLU A 984 5.27 -24.14 22.78
CA GLU A 984 4.47 -24.96 21.86
C GLU A 984 4.61 -24.43 20.44
N GLN A 985 4.46 -25.31 19.45
CA GLN A 985 4.22 -24.86 18.08
C GLN A 985 2.81 -24.27 18.00
N TYR A 986 2.73 -22.96 18.17
CA TYR A 986 1.46 -22.23 18.22
C TYR A 986 0.92 -21.86 16.83
N TRP A 987 1.65 -22.11 15.74
CA TRP A 987 1.19 -21.93 14.36
C TRP A 987 0.86 -23.27 13.68
N PRO A 988 0.10 -23.29 12.57
CA PRO A 988 -0.20 -24.50 11.81
C PRO A 988 1.00 -24.95 10.95
N ASP A 989 1.05 -26.24 10.56
CA ASP A 989 2.07 -26.72 9.61
C ASP A 989 1.71 -26.40 8.14
N LYS A 990 0.52 -26.83 7.69
CA LYS A 990 0.09 -26.73 6.27
C LYS A 990 -1.40 -26.46 6.06
N GLN A 991 -2.26 -26.86 7.01
CA GLN A 991 -3.70 -26.60 6.95
C GLN A 991 -4.05 -25.49 7.94
N SER A 992 -5.06 -24.68 7.62
CA SER A 992 -5.60 -23.68 8.55
C SER A 992 -6.00 -24.33 9.87
N LYS A 993 -5.69 -23.66 10.99
CA LYS A 993 -6.02 -24.14 12.33
C LYS A 993 -6.66 -23.03 13.15
N THR A 994 -7.76 -23.38 13.81
CA THR A 994 -8.54 -22.45 14.65
C THR A 994 -8.08 -22.52 16.11
N TYR A 995 -7.90 -21.35 16.72
CA TYR A 995 -7.53 -21.13 18.10
C TYR A 995 -8.62 -20.26 18.74
N GLY A 996 -9.59 -20.89 19.41
CA GLY A 996 -10.81 -20.21 19.85
C GLY A 996 -11.62 -19.70 18.66
N ASN A 997 -11.76 -18.39 18.54
CA ASN A 997 -12.45 -17.71 17.42
C ASN A 997 -11.49 -17.17 16.35
N ILE A 998 -10.18 -17.46 16.44
CA ILE A 998 -9.17 -16.97 15.49
C ILE A 998 -8.71 -18.13 14.60
N ALA A 999 -8.95 -18.04 13.29
CA ALA A 999 -8.40 -18.95 12.30
C ALA A 999 -7.03 -18.45 11.84
N VAL A 1000 -6.03 -19.33 11.79
CA VAL A 1000 -4.66 -19.01 11.40
C VAL A 1000 -4.24 -19.92 10.27
N THR A 1001 -3.75 -19.35 9.18
CA THR A 1001 -3.32 -20.07 7.97
C THR A 1001 -1.93 -19.60 7.58
N VAL A 1002 -0.98 -20.50 7.36
CA VAL A 1002 0.34 -20.14 6.82
C VAL A 1002 0.18 -19.80 5.33
N VAL A 1003 0.64 -18.62 4.94
CA VAL A 1003 0.63 -18.12 3.56
C VAL A 1003 2.00 -18.33 2.91
N LEU A 1004 3.06 -18.02 3.65
CA LEU A 1004 4.45 -18.15 3.21
C LEU A 1004 5.32 -18.63 4.37
N GLU A 1005 6.30 -19.48 4.08
CA GLU A 1005 7.39 -19.86 5.01
C GLU A 1005 8.72 -19.83 4.25
N THR A 1006 9.68 -19.03 4.74
CA THR A 1006 11.03 -18.90 4.20
C THR A 1006 12.01 -19.34 5.28
N VAL A 1007 12.66 -20.50 5.09
CA VAL A 1007 13.61 -21.07 6.04
C VAL A 1007 15.03 -20.69 5.63
N LEU A 1008 15.71 -19.90 6.45
CA LEU A 1008 17.14 -19.60 6.35
C LEU A 1008 17.89 -20.35 7.48
N PRO A 1009 19.23 -20.48 7.41
CA PRO A 1009 19.98 -21.26 8.40
C PRO A 1009 19.89 -20.69 9.83
N GLU A 1010 19.82 -19.35 9.97
CA GLU A 1010 19.85 -18.62 11.24
C GLU A 1010 18.46 -18.27 11.77
N TRP A 1011 17.48 -18.11 10.86
CA TRP A 1011 16.09 -17.78 11.19
C TRP A 1011 15.08 -18.28 10.15
N THR A 1012 13.81 -18.33 10.52
CA THR A 1012 12.69 -18.62 9.62
C THR A 1012 11.72 -17.44 9.62
N ILE A 1013 11.24 -17.02 8.46
CA ILE A 1013 10.19 -16.00 8.34
C ILE A 1013 8.90 -16.69 7.91
N ARG A 1014 7.77 -16.39 8.57
CA ARG A 1014 6.45 -16.91 8.21
C ARG A 1014 5.44 -15.79 8.10
N ASP A 1015 4.61 -15.81 7.08
CA ASP A 1015 3.41 -14.97 6.99
C ASP A 1015 2.18 -15.81 7.29
N PHE A 1016 1.34 -15.30 8.21
CA PHE A 1016 0.07 -15.92 8.55
C PHE A 1016 -1.08 -15.02 8.12
N ASN A 1017 -2.05 -15.57 7.40
CA ASN A 1017 -3.38 -14.98 7.35
C ASN A 1017 -4.10 -15.32 8.66
N VAL A 1018 -4.46 -14.30 9.42
CA VAL A 1018 -5.14 -14.40 10.72
C VAL A 1018 -6.53 -13.80 10.55
N GLU A 1019 -7.56 -14.61 10.70
CA GLU A 1019 -8.96 -14.25 10.49
C GLU A 1019 -9.77 -14.43 11.78
N SER A 1020 -10.65 -13.48 12.09
CA SER A 1020 -11.48 -13.51 13.28
C SER A 1020 -12.93 -13.88 12.95
N ALA A 1021 -13.34 -15.08 13.33
CA ALA A 1021 -14.68 -15.61 13.10
C ALA A 1021 -15.80 -14.78 13.75
N ASN A 1022 -15.46 -13.90 14.71
CA ASN A 1022 -16.40 -12.98 15.35
C ASN A 1022 -16.71 -11.73 14.50
N THR A 1023 -15.83 -11.37 13.56
CA THR A 1023 -15.89 -10.09 12.82
C THR A 1023 -15.86 -10.26 11.31
N GLY A 1024 -15.32 -11.37 10.80
CA GLY A 1024 -15.04 -11.58 9.38
C GLY A 1024 -13.81 -10.80 8.89
N GLU A 1025 -13.12 -10.06 9.76
CA GLU A 1025 -11.89 -9.36 9.42
C GLU A 1025 -10.71 -10.34 9.36
N SER A 1026 -9.80 -10.10 8.41
CA SER A 1026 -8.53 -10.82 8.28
C SER A 1026 -7.35 -9.85 8.20
N ARG A 1027 -6.16 -10.31 8.59
CA ARG A 1027 -4.91 -9.55 8.50
C ARG A 1027 -3.72 -10.48 8.29
N ILE A 1028 -2.67 -10.00 7.62
CA ILE A 1028 -1.38 -10.68 7.58
C ILE A 1028 -0.60 -10.37 8.86
N VAL A 1029 -0.05 -11.41 9.50
CA VAL A 1029 0.85 -11.31 10.66
C VAL A 1029 2.14 -12.05 10.33
N ARG A 1030 3.27 -11.34 10.33
CA ARG A 1030 4.60 -11.93 10.08
C ARG A 1030 5.26 -12.39 11.38
N GLN A 1031 5.82 -13.59 11.37
CA GLN A 1031 6.68 -14.13 12.42
C GLN A 1031 8.12 -14.22 11.93
N PHE A 1032 9.02 -13.55 12.64
CA PHE A 1032 10.47 -13.72 12.55
C PHE A 1032 10.92 -14.70 13.64
N HIS A 1033 11.37 -15.88 13.25
CA HIS A 1033 11.75 -16.96 14.15
C HIS A 1033 13.26 -17.19 14.12
N PHE A 1034 14.00 -16.58 15.06
CA PHE A 1034 15.44 -16.79 15.21
C PHE A 1034 15.72 -18.18 15.77
N THR A 1035 16.30 -19.05 14.94
CA THR A 1035 16.50 -20.48 15.23
C THR A 1035 17.90 -20.80 15.75
N SER A 1036 18.88 -19.91 15.60
CA SER A 1036 20.29 -20.17 15.96
C SER A 1036 20.69 -19.81 17.41
N TRP A 1037 19.81 -19.24 18.25
CA TRP A 1037 20.18 -18.84 19.62
C TRP A 1037 20.34 -20.05 20.59
N PRO A 1038 21.50 -20.26 21.24
CA PRO A 1038 21.73 -21.37 22.18
C PRO A 1038 21.00 -21.24 23.54
N ASP A 1039 20.61 -22.38 24.14
CA ASP A 1039 19.68 -22.47 25.30
C ASP A 1039 20.11 -21.68 26.56
N HIS A 1040 21.42 -21.59 26.81
CA HIS A 1040 21.97 -20.91 27.98
C HIS A 1040 23.16 -19.99 27.66
N GLY A 1041 23.16 -19.39 26.46
CA GLY A 1041 24.20 -18.47 26.04
C GLY A 1041 23.68 -17.31 25.21
N VAL A 1042 24.57 -16.76 24.40
CA VAL A 1042 24.35 -15.70 23.41
C VAL A 1042 24.76 -16.24 22.03
N PRO A 1043 24.33 -15.62 20.92
CA PRO A 1043 24.90 -15.92 19.61
C PRO A 1043 26.43 -15.78 19.61
N GLU A 1044 27.13 -16.58 18.81
CA GLU A 1044 28.61 -16.57 18.77
C GLU A 1044 29.17 -15.23 18.29
N THR A 1045 28.43 -14.53 17.44
CA THR A 1045 28.76 -13.23 16.87
C THR A 1045 27.60 -12.24 17.06
N THR A 1046 27.92 -10.94 17.07
CA THR A 1046 26.95 -9.86 17.35
C THR A 1046 26.12 -9.47 16.12
N ASP A 1047 26.73 -9.57 14.94
CA ASP A 1047 26.16 -9.27 13.62
C ASP A 1047 24.86 -10.04 13.34
N LEU A 1048 24.78 -11.34 13.67
CA LEU A 1048 23.58 -12.15 13.45
C LEU A 1048 22.35 -11.56 14.16
N LEU A 1049 22.49 -11.11 15.41
CA LEU A 1049 21.37 -10.50 16.13
C LEU A 1049 21.09 -9.07 15.65
N ILE A 1050 22.11 -8.31 15.27
CA ILE A 1050 21.99 -6.95 14.74
C ILE A 1050 21.25 -6.97 13.39
N ASN A 1051 21.66 -7.84 12.46
CA ASN A 1051 21.05 -8.02 11.13
C ASN A 1051 19.60 -8.53 11.27
N PHE A 1052 19.36 -9.52 12.12
CA PHE A 1052 18.01 -9.99 12.43
C PHE A 1052 17.12 -8.85 12.97
N ARG A 1053 17.64 -8.04 13.89
CA ARG A 1053 16.94 -6.84 14.38
C ARG A 1053 16.66 -5.86 13.26
N HIS A 1054 17.58 -5.63 12.32
CA HIS A 1054 17.34 -4.70 11.20
C HIS A 1054 16.16 -5.15 10.33
N HIS A 1055 16.08 -6.43 9.94
CA HIS A 1055 14.93 -6.95 9.19
C HIS A 1055 13.60 -6.86 9.96
N VAL A 1056 13.62 -7.13 11.27
CA VAL A 1056 12.44 -6.95 12.13
C VAL A 1056 12.04 -5.46 12.19
N HIS A 1057 13.02 -4.56 12.38
CA HIS A 1057 12.78 -3.13 12.50
C HIS A 1057 12.21 -2.56 11.19
N GLU A 1058 12.82 -2.89 10.07
CA GLU A 1058 12.37 -2.53 8.71
C GLU A 1058 10.90 -2.92 8.48
N TYR A 1059 10.54 -4.19 8.69
CA TYR A 1059 9.15 -4.63 8.55
C TYR A 1059 8.22 -3.99 9.58
N SER A 1060 8.65 -3.90 10.84
CA SER A 1060 7.81 -3.33 11.91
C SER A 1060 7.55 -1.82 11.73
N SER A 1061 8.46 -1.10 11.07
CA SER A 1061 8.30 0.33 10.75
C SER A 1061 7.18 0.62 9.75
N GLN A 1062 6.76 -0.38 8.97
CA GLN A 1062 5.69 -0.30 7.97
C GLN A 1062 4.29 -0.61 8.56
N ASN A 1063 4.23 -1.12 9.80
CA ASN A 1063 2.97 -1.45 10.47
C ASN A 1063 2.29 -0.22 11.08
N PRO A 1064 0.98 -0.29 11.41
CA PRO A 1064 0.28 0.80 12.08
C PRO A 1064 0.96 1.26 13.38
N ILE A 1065 1.00 2.57 13.63
CA ILE A 1065 1.76 3.22 14.72
C ILE A 1065 1.45 2.62 16.11
N ASP A 1066 0.21 2.19 16.35
CA ASP A 1066 -0.23 1.59 17.62
C ASP A 1066 -0.03 0.06 17.70
N SER A 1067 0.61 -0.58 16.71
CA SER A 1067 0.90 -2.03 16.70
C SER A 1067 2.16 -2.36 17.52
N PRO A 1068 2.06 -3.05 18.67
CA PRO A 1068 3.22 -3.52 19.40
C PRO A 1068 3.87 -4.73 18.72
N VAL A 1069 5.21 -4.79 18.69
CA VAL A 1069 5.94 -5.99 18.27
C VAL A 1069 5.92 -7.03 19.40
N LEU A 1070 5.38 -8.21 19.13
CA LEU A 1070 5.30 -9.31 20.11
C LEU A 1070 6.61 -10.10 20.12
N VAL A 1071 7.43 -9.94 21.16
CA VAL A 1071 8.70 -10.65 21.31
C VAL A 1071 8.57 -11.75 22.37
N HIS A 1072 8.93 -12.98 22.03
CA HIS A 1072 8.93 -14.10 22.97
C HIS A 1072 10.13 -15.03 22.80
N CYS A 1073 10.40 -15.78 23.86
CA CYS A 1073 11.32 -16.91 23.89
C CYS A 1073 10.70 -17.94 24.86
N SER A 1074 11.46 -18.83 25.49
CA SER A 1074 10.84 -19.75 26.46
C SER A 1074 10.13 -19.03 27.61
N ALA A 1075 10.86 -18.22 28.39
CA ALA A 1075 10.30 -17.48 29.53
C ALA A 1075 9.82 -16.07 29.16
N GLY A 1076 10.19 -15.55 27.99
CA GLY A 1076 9.89 -14.17 27.59
C GLY A 1076 10.70 -13.12 28.34
N VAL A 1077 11.93 -13.45 28.78
CA VAL A 1077 12.74 -12.54 29.62
C VAL A 1077 14.20 -12.39 29.18
N GLY A 1078 14.96 -13.48 29.05
CA GLY A 1078 16.39 -13.40 28.72
C GLY A 1078 16.65 -12.89 27.30
N ARG A 1079 16.50 -13.78 26.30
CA ARG A 1079 16.63 -13.45 24.87
C ARG A 1079 15.69 -12.32 24.45
N THR A 1080 14.43 -12.37 24.91
CA THR A 1080 13.41 -11.32 24.69
C THR A 1080 13.87 -9.95 25.19
N GLY A 1081 14.42 -9.86 26.40
CA GLY A 1081 14.95 -8.62 26.94
C GLY A 1081 16.22 -8.17 26.23
N THR A 1082 17.07 -9.11 25.79
CA THR A 1082 18.27 -8.82 24.99
C THR A 1082 17.90 -8.23 23.63
N PHE A 1083 16.92 -8.81 22.92
CA PHE A 1083 16.43 -8.30 21.64
C PHE A 1083 15.80 -6.90 21.78
N ILE A 1084 14.91 -6.69 22.76
CA ILE A 1084 14.28 -5.38 23.00
C ILE A 1084 15.34 -4.34 23.43
N ALA A 1085 16.32 -4.74 24.24
CA ALA A 1085 17.40 -3.85 24.65
C ALA A 1085 18.28 -3.44 23.46
N ILE A 1086 18.72 -4.36 22.60
CA ILE A 1086 19.57 -3.99 21.46
C ILE A 1086 18.84 -3.10 20.46
N ASP A 1087 17.54 -3.32 20.22
CA ASP A 1087 16.76 -2.43 19.37
C ASP A 1087 16.72 -0.99 19.92
N ARG A 1088 16.47 -0.84 21.23
CA ARG A 1088 16.48 0.48 21.88
C ARG A 1088 17.85 1.13 21.85
N LEU A 1089 18.92 0.35 22.05
CA LEU A 1089 20.29 0.86 22.09
C LEU A 1089 20.76 1.31 20.72
N ILE A 1090 20.39 0.61 19.64
CA ILE A 1090 20.69 1.06 18.27
C ILE A 1090 19.96 2.39 17.99
N GLN A 1091 18.67 2.51 18.29
CA GLN A 1091 17.93 3.77 18.14
C GLN A 1091 18.54 4.91 18.99
N GLN A 1092 19.04 4.61 20.20
CA GLN A 1092 19.70 5.59 21.06
C GLN A 1092 21.06 6.07 20.49
N ILE A 1093 21.84 5.17 19.90
CA ILE A 1093 23.08 5.50 19.18
C ILE A 1093 22.77 6.39 17.98
N GLU A 1094 21.78 6.00 17.17
CA GLU A 1094 21.38 6.70 15.94
C GLU A 1094 20.83 8.10 16.20
N MET A 1095 20.01 8.28 17.26
CA MET A 1095 19.30 9.54 17.51
C MET A 1095 19.96 10.46 18.55
N GLU A 1096 20.62 9.92 19.58
CA GLU A 1096 21.23 10.71 20.67
C GLU A 1096 22.76 10.72 20.62
N ASN A 1097 23.39 9.83 19.84
CA ASN A 1097 24.84 9.58 19.85
C ASN A 1097 25.35 9.22 21.27
N THR A 1098 24.51 8.56 22.06
CA THR A 1098 24.81 8.06 23.41
C THR A 1098 24.26 6.65 23.62
N VAL A 1099 24.67 6.02 24.73
CA VAL A 1099 24.29 4.66 25.12
C VAL A 1099 24.06 4.62 26.63
N ASP A 1100 22.95 4.03 27.08
CA ASP A 1100 22.72 3.70 28.49
C ASP A 1100 22.21 2.24 28.64
N VAL A 1101 23.09 1.25 28.45
CA VAL A 1101 22.75 -0.18 28.56
C VAL A 1101 22.14 -0.51 29.93
N TYR A 1102 22.72 0.05 31.01
CA TYR A 1102 22.20 -0.09 32.36
C TYR A 1102 20.79 0.48 32.48
N GLY A 1103 20.57 1.72 32.03
CA GLY A 1103 19.27 2.40 32.08
C GLY A 1103 18.19 1.69 31.26
N VAL A 1104 18.53 1.18 30.07
CA VAL A 1104 17.62 0.39 29.23
C VAL A 1104 17.22 -0.91 29.95
N VAL A 1105 18.18 -1.68 30.49
CA VAL A 1105 17.86 -2.94 31.17
C VAL A 1105 17.14 -2.71 32.50
N TYR A 1106 17.45 -1.63 33.21
CA TYR A 1106 16.72 -1.18 34.41
C TYR A 1106 15.24 -0.93 34.08
N ASP A 1107 14.97 -0.14 33.04
CA ASP A 1107 13.61 0.20 32.59
C ASP A 1107 12.85 -1.04 32.12
N LEU A 1108 13.49 -1.95 31.38
CA LEU A 1108 12.89 -3.24 31.04
C LEU A 1108 12.56 -4.08 32.30
N ARG A 1109 13.44 -4.12 33.30
CA ARG A 1109 13.17 -4.83 34.57
C ARG A 1109 12.11 -4.16 35.44
N MET A 1110 11.81 -2.89 35.23
CA MET A 1110 10.62 -2.22 35.80
C MET A 1110 9.32 -2.64 35.10
N HIS A 1111 9.36 -3.22 33.90
CA HIS A 1111 8.16 -3.66 33.17
C HIS A 1111 7.94 -5.18 33.20
N ARG A 1112 8.98 -6.01 33.29
CA ARG A 1112 8.86 -7.47 33.43
C ARG A 1112 10.05 -8.03 34.23
N PRO A 1113 9.91 -9.06 35.10
CA PRO A 1113 11.04 -9.60 35.83
C PRO A 1113 12.10 -10.19 34.91
N LEU A 1114 13.36 -10.19 35.35
CA LEU A 1114 14.49 -10.92 34.73
C LEU A 1114 14.78 -10.59 33.25
N MET A 1115 14.32 -9.44 32.74
CA MET A 1115 14.70 -8.98 31.40
C MET A 1115 16.22 -8.87 31.29
N VAL A 1116 16.80 -9.48 30.24
CA VAL A 1116 18.24 -9.80 30.15
C VAL A 1116 18.65 -10.69 31.33
N GLN A 1117 18.59 -12.01 31.18
CA GLN A 1117 18.49 -12.94 32.32
C GLN A 1117 19.85 -13.41 32.86
N THR A 1118 20.90 -13.33 32.05
CA THR A 1118 22.27 -13.72 32.44
C THR A 1118 23.23 -12.54 32.29
N GLU A 1119 24.35 -12.60 33.01
CA GLU A 1119 25.45 -11.65 32.87
C GLU A 1119 26.01 -11.67 31.43
N ASP A 1120 26.18 -12.86 30.85
CA ASP A 1120 26.61 -13.03 29.45
C ASP A 1120 25.72 -12.27 28.46
N GLN A 1121 24.40 -12.24 28.68
CA GLN A 1121 23.47 -11.47 27.86
C GLN A 1121 23.65 -9.94 28.03
N TYR A 1122 24.03 -9.48 29.23
CA TYR A 1122 24.33 -8.07 29.49
C TYR A 1122 25.69 -7.66 28.91
N VAL A 1123 26.72 -8.50 29.02
CA VAL A 1123 28.03 -8.33 28.37
C VAL A 1123 27.86 -8.33 26.85
N PHE A 1124 27.06 -9.24 26.30
CA PHE A 1124 26.77 -9.32 24.87
C PHE A 1124 26.06 -8.07 24.34
N LEU A 1125 25.12 -7.48 25.09
CA LEU A 1125 24.54 -6.17 24.72
C LEU A 1125 25.61 -5.07 24.58
N ASN A 1126 26.54 -5.01 25.53
CA ASN A 1126 27.64 -4.07 25.48
C ASN A 1126 28.59 -4.38 24.30
N GLN A 1127 28.80 -5.65 23.96
CA GLN A 1127 29.60 -6.08 22.81
C GLN A 1127 28.93 -5.69 21.49
N CYS A 1128 27.62 -5.93 21.33
CA CYS A 1128 26.86 -5.46 20.17
C CYS A 1128 27.00 -3.95 19.98
N VAL A 1129 26.81 -3.17 21.05
CA VAL A 1129 27.01 -1.70 21.01
C VAL A 1129 28.44 -1.36 20.58
N MET A 1130 29.45 -2.04 21.11
CA MET A 1130 30.85 -1.81 20.76
C MET A 1130 31.12 -2.05 19.26
N ASP A 1131 30.51 -3.08 18.68
CA ASP A 1131 30.70 -3.45 17.27
C ASP A 1131 29.88 -2.54 16.32
N ILE A 1132 28.68 -2.10 16.73
CA ILE A 1132 27.92 -1.04 16.05
C ILE A 1132 28.75 0.25 15.98
N ILE A 1133 29.34 0.66 17.10
CA ILE A 1133 30.16 1.88 17.16
C ILE A 1133 31.45 1.76 16.34
N ARG A 1134 32.05 0.57 16.25
CA ARG A 1134 33.18 0.31 15.33
C ARG A 1134 32.79 0.45 13.88
N SER A 1135 31.76 -0.27 13.43
CA SER A 1135 31.32 -0.20 12.02
C SER A 1135 30.90 1.21 11.58
N GLN A 1136 30.35 2.03 12.49
CA GLN A 1136 30.08 3.45 12.25
C GLN A 1136 31.35 4.31 12.16
N LYS A 1137 32.41 4.01 12.93
CA LYS A 1137 33.72 4.67 12.77
C LYS A 1137 34.35 4.30 11.43
N ASP A 1138 34.39 3.01 11.10
CA ASP A 1138 35.08 2.48 9.93
C ASP A 1138 34.52 3.11 8.64
N LYS A 1139 33.18 3.08 8.46
CA LYS A 1139 32.45 3.79 7.39
C LYS A 1139 32.78 5.29 7.31
N LYS A 1140 33.10 5.93 8.43
CA LYS A 1140 33.44 7.37 8.50
C LYS A 1140 34.91 7.64 8.16
N THR A 1141 35.81 6.69 8.39
CA THR A 1141 37.21 6.74 7.95
C THR A 1141 37.34 6.57 6.44
N ASP A 1142 36.55 5.69 5.83
CA ASP A 1142 36.51 5.51 4.37
C ASP A 1142 36.07 6.81 3.67
N LEU A 1143 35.05 7.48 4.24
CA LEU A 1143 34.61 8.81 3.80
C LEU A 1143 35.69 9.90 4.00
N ILE A 1144 36.64 9.76 4.92
CA ILE A 1144 37.74 10.73 5.10
C ILE A 1144 38.85 10.47 4.08
N TYR A 1145 39.16 9.21 3.75
CA TYR A 1145 40.14 8.89 2.70
C TYR A 1145 39.65 9.28 1.30
N GLN A 1146 38.35 9.24 1.03
CA GLN A 1146 37.81 9.73 -0.24
C GLN A 1146 37.73 11.27 -0.34
N ASN A 1147 37.63 11.99 0.78
CA ASN A 1147 37.32 13.43 0.78
C ASN A 1147 38.55 14.36 0.84
N THR A 1148 39.72 13.90 0.38
CA THR A 1148 40.95 14.73 0.29
C THR A 1148 41.38 15.03 -1.14
N THR A 1149 40.69 14.52 -2.18
CA THR A 1149 41.04 14.81 -3.59
C THR A 1149 39.82 15.11 -4.47
N ALA A 1150 39.65 16.40 -4.77
CA ALA A 1150 38.98 16.99 -5.93
C ALA A 1150 37.47 16.73 -6.18
N MET A 1151 36.66 17.76 -5.88
CA MET A 1151 35.66 18.23 -6.85
C MET A 1151 36.31 19.26 -7.79
N ALA A 1152 36.56 18.92 -9.05
CA ALA A 1152 36.75 19.88 -10.14
C ALA A 1152 36.67 19.24 -11.55
N ILE A 1153 35.54 19.48 -12.25
CA ILE A 1153 35.43 19.78 -13.69
C ILE A 1153 35.90 18.73 -14.74
N TYR A 1154 34.90 18.19 -15.46
CA TYR A 1154 34.81 17.79 -16.89
C TYR A 1154 36.01 17.28 -17.74
N GLU A 1155 35.63 16.35 -18.63
CA GLU A 1155 36.22 15.94 -19.94
C GLU A 1155 37.33 14.86 -20.01
N ASN A 1156 36.93 13.75 -20.67
CA ASN A 1156 37.66 12.88 -21.61
C ASN A 1156 39.20 12.77 -21.54
N PHE A 1157 39.71 11.54 -21.32
CA PHE A 1157 40.51 10.78 -22.30
C PHE A 1157 40.95 9.41 -21.73
N THR A 1158 40.69 8.32 -22.46
CA THR A 1158 41.48 7.06 -22.38
C THR A 1158 42.81 7.27 -23.15
N PRO A 1159 43.97 6.62 -22.84
CA PRO A 1159 44.09 5.14 -22.91
C PRO A 1159 45.21 4.41 -22.09
N ALA A 1160 44.88 3.21 -21.60
CA ALA A 1160 45.66 1.97 -21.74
C ALA A 1160 47.08 1.85 -21.06
N PRO A 1161 47.80 0.69 -21.09
CA PRO A 1161 48.40 0.16 -19.84
C PRO A 1161 49.92 -0.10 -19.88
N ARG A 1162 50.56 -0.35 -18.72
CA ARG A 1162 51.88 -1.02 -18.67
C ARG A 1162 52.33 -1.62 -17.32
N PHE A 1163 52.67 -2.91 -17.40
CA PHE A 1163 53.66 -3.69 -16.63
C PHE A 1163 54.60 -2.99 -15.63
N GLY A 1164 54.80 -3.64 -14.48
CA GLY A 1164 55.96 -3.48 -13.61
C GLY A 1164 56.22 -4.71 -12.72
N LYS A 1165 57.13 -5.61 -13.13
CA LYS A 1165 57.67 -6.67 -12.25
C LYS A 1165 58.74 -6.09 -11.33
N ALA A 1166 58.74 -6.45 -10.03
CA ALA A 1166 59.94 -6.48 -9.21
C ALA A 1166 59.79 -7.47 -8.03
N ASN A 1167 60.80 -8.32 -7.84
CA ASN A 1167 60.89 -9.24 -6.70
C ASN A 1167 61.44 -8.51 -5.45
N GLY A 1168 61.08 -8.97 -4.25
CA GLY A 1168 61.71 -8.55 -2.99
C GLY A 1168 61.60 -9.66 -1.94
N TYR A 1169 62.73 -10.15 -1.43
CA TYR A 1169 62.85 -11.33 -0.55
C TYR A 1169 62.81 -10.98 0.95
N HIS A 1170 62.46 -12.00 1.75
CA HIS A 1170 62.56 -12.12 3.23
C HIS A 1170 61.57 -11.25 4.04
N ALA A 1171 60.97 -11.76 5.12
CA ALA A 1171 61.23 -13.00 5.88
C ALA A 1171 59.94 -13.76 6.22
#